data_AF-A0A371IIV3-F1
#
_entry.id   AF-A0A371IIV3-F1
#
_cell.length_a   1.000
_cell.length_b   1.000
_cell.length_c   1.000
_cell.angle_alpha   90.00
_cell.angle_beta   90.00
_cell.angle_gamma   90.00
#
_symmetry.space_group_name_H-M   'P 1'
#
loop_
_entity.id
_entity.type
_entity.pdbx_description
1 polymer ?
#
loop_
_entity_poly.entity_id
_entity_poly.type
_entity_poly.pdbx_seq_one_letter_code
_entity_poly.pdbx_strand_id
1 'polypeptide(L)'
;MFYTTTKEHEEFRKKVREFAEKEVKPIAFELDQNSQFPDEVVKKMGELGFMGIPYAKEYGGAGLDVISYAICVEELSRVDGGVGVIVSAHTSLGSYPISAFGTEEQKKKYLVPLAKGEHIGAFGLTEPNAGSDAGGTETTAVLDGDYYILNGGKIFITNAGKADTYIIFAVTTPNIGTKGISAFIVEAGYEGFDASMHYDKLGIRSSITSELSFNNVKVPKENLLGKEGEGFRIAMMTLDGGRIGIASQALGIAQGAYESALGYAKQRVQFGKPISALESIQFKFAEMATKLRAARLLIYSAAELKQNHEDYSVEAAMAKKFASDKALEITNDALQIYGGSGFIKGIDVERFYRDAKITTIYEGTNEIMNVVIASHIVGRPPKKAKKSASIIAAAAPKPITGIRKGKIFKDGNIEEQVHELVESLRKDGHDFSLGIDINTPITESSRVVSAGRGIGPKENMKLAEDLAKAVGASIGASRPVAETQKYLPLNRYVGMSGQTFKGNLYIALGISGAVQHLKGIKNAATIVAINKNGNAPIFKNADYGIVGDINEVVPALIKELGGADAPKHEGEMKKIRRAKPEKLTPSYKSYACNGCGYEYNPMEGDPVGDIAPGTEFKNIPDEWICPDCGESKEGFIEVAYKYAK
;
A
#
# COMPACT_ATOMS: atom_id res chain seq x y z
N MET A 1 -44.09 -3.85 0.92
CA MET A 1 -43.15 -4.99 0.95
C MET A 1 -42.74 -5.24 2.39
N PHE A 2 -42.85 -6.49 2.86
CA PHE A 2 -42.20 -6.92 4.10
C PHE A 2 -40.81 -7.44 3.73
N TYR A 3 -39.76 -6.85 4.28
CA TYR A 3 -38.40 -7.35 4.06
C TYR A 3 -38.03 -8.37 5.15
N THR A 4 -38.02 -9.65 4.78
CA THR A 4 -37.62 -10.76 5.64
C THR A 4 -36.67 -11.68 4.89
N THR A 5 -35.65 -12.16 5.60
CA THR A 5 -34.82 -13.28 5.15
C THR A 5 -35.66 -14.57 5.07
N THR A 6 -35.20 -15.52 4.26
CA THR A 6 -35.83 -16.84 4.12
C THR A 6 -35.47 -17.74 5.31
N LYS A 7 -36.10 -18.91 5.41
CA LYS A 7 -35.75 -19.89 6.46
C LYS A 7 -34.32 -20.40 6.27
N GLU A 8 -33.93 -20.64 5.02
CA GLU A 8 -32.60 -21.10 4.63
C GLU A 8 -31.53 -20.07 5.03
N HIS A 9 -31.81 -18.77 4.87
CA HIS A 9 -30.92 -17.69 5.33
C HIS A 9 -30.74 -17.71 6.85
N GLU A 10 -31.80 -17.92 7.62
CA GLU A 10 -31.71 -17.94 9.09
C GLU A 10 -31.08 -19.24 9.63
N GLU A 11 -31.31 -20.38 8.97
CA GLU A 11 -30.58 -21.63 9.26
C GLU A 11 -29.09 -21.49 8.99
N PHE A 12 -28.72 -20.87 7.86
CA PHE A 12 -27.33 -20.56 7.53
C PHE A 12 -26.72 -19.58 8.53
N ARG A 13 -27.43 -18.50 8.90
CA ARG A 13 -27.00 -17.55 9.94
C ARG A 13 -26.68 -18.27 11.24
N LYS A 14 -27.58 -19.16 11.69
CA LYS A 14 -27.38 -19.95 12.91
C LYS A 14 -26.11 -20.80 12.82
N LYS A 15 -25.87 -21.48 11.69
CA LYS A 15 -24.66 -22.28 11.47
C LYS A 15 -23.39 -21.43 11.55
N VAL A 16 -23.35 -20.27 10.90
CA VAL A 16 -22.18 -19.37 10.96
C VAL A 16 -21.99 -18.81 12.37
N ARG A 17 -23.08 -18.41 13.05
CA ARG A 17 -23.04 -17.91 14.42
C ARG A 17 -22.47 -18.95 15.38
N GLU A 18 -22.91 -20.20 15.29
CA GLU A 18 -22.40 -21.30 16.12
C GLU A 18 -20.91 -21.54 15.87
N PHE A 19 -20.47 -21.49 14.61
CA PHE A 19 -19.06 -21.56 14.26
C PHE A 19 -18.27 -20.38 14.86
N ALA A 20 -18.74 -19.15 14.70
CA ALA A 20 -18.04 -17.96 15.19
C ALA A 20 -17.93 -17.98 16.73
N GLU A 21 -18.98 -18.35 17.45
CA GLU A 21 -18.97 -18.45 18.92
C GLU A 21 -18.05 -19.59 19.42
N LYS A 22 -18.00 -20.72 18.72
CA LYS A 22 -17.24 -21.90 19.14
C LYS A 22 -15.77 -21.83 18.76
N GLU A 23 -15.45 -21.39 17.55
CA GLU A 23 -14.11 -21.51 16.96
C GLU A 23 -13.35 -20.19 16.93
N VAL A 24 -14.05 -19.04 16.82
CA VAL A 24 -13.40 -17.72 16.70
C VAL A 24 -13.33 -16.99 18.04
N LYS A 25 -14.46 -16.90 18.74
CA LYS A 25 -14.58 -16.11 19.98
C LYS A 25 -13.56 -16.48 21.07
N PRO A 26 -13.24 -17.77 21.31
CA PRO A 26 -12.27 -18.12 22.36
C PRO A 26 -10.86 -17.59 22.11
N ILE A 27 -10.50 -17.33 20.86
CA ILE A 27 -9.15 -16.89 20.47
C ILE A 27 -9.08 -15.44 19.98
N ALA A 28 -10.22 -14.76 19.79
CA ALA A 28 -10.28 -13.42 19.20
C ALA A 28 -9.44 -12.38 19.95
N PHE A 29 -9.35 -12.47 21.28
CA PHE A 29 -8.50 -11.56 22.06
C PHE A 29 -7.01 -11.83 21.84
N GLU A 30 -6.59 -13.10 21.78
CA GLU A 30 -5.20 -13.48 21.51
C GLU A 30 -4.77 -13.04 20.11
N LEU A 31 -5.63 -13.24 19.11
CA LEU A 31 -5.38 -12.81 17.73
C LEU A 31 -5.20 -11.30 17.64
N ASP A 32 -6.04 -10.51 18.31
CA ASP A 32 -5.91 -9.05 18.34
C ASP A 32 -4.63 -8.60 19.05
N GLN A 33 -4.35 -9.16 20.23
CA GLN A 33 -3.16 -8.80 21.01
C GLN A 33 -1.87 -9.08 20.23
N ASN A 34 -1.80 -10.22 19.54
CA ASN A 34 -0.60 -10.69 18.85
C ASN A 34 -0.53 -10.25 17.38
N SER A 35 -1.54 -9.56 16.85
CA SER A 35 -1.66 -9.25 15.41
C SER A 35 -1.51 -10.49 14.52
N GLN A 36 -2.23 -11.57 14.86
CA GLN A 36 -2.00 -12.89 14.30
C GLN A 36 -3.11 -13.33 13.35
N PHE A 37 -2.73 -13.94 12.22
CA PHE A 37 -3.66 -14.58 11.30
C PHE A 37 -4.19 -15.91 11.86
N PRO A 38 -5.50 -16.19 11.81
CA PRO A 38 -6.07 -17.40 12.38
C PRO A 38 -6.09 -18.55 11.37
N ASP A 39 -4.91 -19.11 11.08
CA ASP A 39 -4.72 -20.16 10.05
C ASP A 39 -5.71 -21.34 10.21
N GLU A 40 -5.85 -21.90 11.42
CA GLU A 40 -6.76 -23.03 11.68
C GLU A 40 -8.24 -22.69 11.50
N VAL A 41 -8.65 -21.46 11.86
CA VAL A 41 -10.03 -21.00 11.63
C VAL A 41 -10.29 -20.88 10.14
N VAL A 42 -9.36 -20.28 9.38
CA VAL A 42 -9.51 -20.09 7.93
C VAL A 42 -9.58 -21.43 7.20
N LYS A 43 -8.76 -22.40 7.60
CA LYS A 43 -8.84 -23.78 7.10
C LYS A 43 -10.23 -24.38 7.33
N LYS A 44 -10.76 -24.30 8.56
CA LYS A 44 -12.12 -24.80 8.86
C LYS A 44 -13.21 -24.04 8.09
N MET A 45 -13.05 -22.74 7.86
CA MET A 45 -13.96 -21.96 7.01
C MET A 45 -13.96 -22.47 5.56
N GLY A 46 -12.81 -22.87 5.04
CA GLY A 46 -12.69 -23.55 3.74
C GLY A 46 -13.46 -24.87 3.70
N GLU A 47 -13.21 -25.76 4.67
CA GLU A 47 -13.90 -27.05 4.81
C GLU A 47 -15.43 -26.93 4.94
N LEU A 48 -15.91 -25.84 5.55
CA LEU A 48 -17.34 -25.54 5.70
C LEU A 48 -17.97 -24.86 4.47
N GLY A 49 -17.16 -24.51 3.47
CA GLY A 49 -17.59 -23.83 2.24
C GLY A 49 -17.81 -22.32 2.39
N PHE A 50 -17.33 -21.70 3.47
CA PHE A 50 -17.53 -20.27 3.73
C PHE A 50 -16.68 -19.36 2.83
N MET A 51 -15.58 -19.88 2.29
CA MET A 51 -14.70 -19.13 1.38
C MET A 51 -15.28 -19.00 -0.05
N GLY A 52 -16.12 -19.97 -0.46
CA GLY A 52 -16.71 -20.02 -1.79
C GLY A 52 -18.23 -19.90 -1.84
N ILE A 53 -18.85 -19.18 -0.90
CA ILE A 53 -20.32 -19.10 -0.74
C ILE A 53 -21.05 -18.80 -2.06
N PRO A 54 -20.75 -17.70 -2.78
CA PRO A 54 -21.52 -17.30 -3.95
C PRO A 54 -21.17 -18.08 -5.23
N TYR A 55 -20.13 -18.92 -5.21
CA TYR A 55 -19.64 -19.57 -6.42
C TYR A 55 -20.38 -20.87 -6.71
N ALA A 56 -20.56 -21.16 -8.00
CA ALA A 56 -21.29 -22.34 -8.44
C ALA A 56 -20.60 -23.63 -7.97
N LYS A 57 -21.42 -24.66 -7.72
CA LYS A 57 -20.97 -25.98 -7.28
C LYS A 57 -20.01 -26.66 -8.26
N GLU A 58 -20.13 -26.37 -9.56
CA GLU A 58 -19.23 -26.89 -10.60
C GLU A 58 -17.78 -26.42 -10.41
N TYR A 59 -17.57 -25.25 -9.78
CA TYR A 59 -16.25 -24.75 -9.40
C TYR A 59 -15.89 -25.06 -7.95
N GLY A 60 -16.67 -25.92 -7.27
CA GLY A 60 -16.43 -26.29 -5.87
C GLY A 60 -16.94 -25.27 -4.83
N GLY A 61 -17.70 -24.26 -5.25
CA GLY A 61 -18.36 -23.32 -4.34
C GLY A 61 -19.63 -23.88 -3.69
N ALA A 62 -20.19 -23.15 -2.73
CA ALA A 62 -21.40 -23.58 -2.02
C ALA A 62 -22.69 -23.40 -2.86
N GLY A 63 -22.65 -22.51 -3.87
CA GLY A 63 -23.80 -22.16 -4.71
C GLY A 63 -24.92 -21.47 -3.95
N LEU A 64 -24.59 -20.70 -2.91
CA LEU A 64 -25.54 -19.89 -2.16
C LEU A 64 -25.58 -18.47 -2.70
N ASP A 65 -26.54 -17.67 -2.27
CA ASP A 65 -26.75 -16.32 -2.79
C ASP A 65 -25.87 -15.24 -2.10
N VAL A 66 -25.90 -14.03 -2.65
CA VAL A 66 -25.14 -12.89 -2.11
C VAL A 66 -25.62 -12.50 -0.69
N ILE A 67 -26.91 -12.73 -0.36
CA ILE A 67 -27.42 -12.49 1.00
C ILE A 67 -26.78 -13.46 1.99
N SER A 68 -26.68 -14.74 1.65
CA SER A 68 -25.96 -15.74 2.46
C SER A 68 -24.50 -15.34 2.65
N TYR A 69 -23.83 -14.82 1.62
CA TYR A 69 -22.49 -14.25 1.75
C TYR A 69 -22.45 -13.08 2.76
N ALA A 70 -23.36 -12.12 2.65
CA ALA A 70 -23.46 -10.99 3.57
C ALA A 70 -23.69 -11.46 5.02
N ILE A 71 -24.56 -12.46 5.23
CA ILE A 71 -24.81 -13.08 6.53
C ILE A 71 -23.54 -13.71 7.10
N CYS A 72 -22.75 -14.42 6.28
CA CYS A 72 -21.51 -15.03 6.75
C CYS A 72 -20.52 -13.98 7.26
N VAL A 73 -20.31 -12.91 6.47
CA VAL A 73 -19.40 -11.82 6.85
C VAL A 73 -19.91 -11.10 8.10
N GLU A 74 -21.22 -10.85 8.21
CA GLU A 74 -21.85 -10.24 9.38
C GLU A 74 -21.62 -11.07 10.65
N GLU A 75 -21.94 -12.37 10.63
CA GLU A 75 -21.87 -13.22 11.82
C GLU A 75 -20.44 -13.50 12.28
N LEU A 76 -19.47 -13.59 11.36
CA LEU A 76 -18.05 -13.66 11.70
C LEU A 76 -17.58 -12.34 12.33
N SER A 77 -17.93 -11.20 11.71
CA SER A 77 -17.53 -9.87 12.18
C SER A 77 -18.16 -9.46 13.50
N ARG A 78 -19.30 -10.08 13.85
CA ARG A 78 -19.94 -9.95 15.18
C ARG A 78 -19.03 -10.44 16.31
N VAL A 79 -18.12 -11.36 16.01
CA VAL A 79 -17.13 -11.86 16.96
C VAL A 79 -15.78 -11.18 16.74
N ASP A 80 -15.28 -11.19 15.50
CA ASP A 80 -13.96 -10.64 15.14
C ASP A 80 -14.00 -9.99 13.75
N GLY A 81 -13.79 -8.67 13.69
CA GLY A 81 -13.86 -7.91 12.44
C GLY A 81 -12.78 -8.29 11.43
N GLY A 82 -11.63 -8.80 11.89
CA GLY A 82 -10.56 -9.24 11.01
C GLY A 82 -10.85 -10.60 10.35
N VAL A 83 -11.47 -11.54 11.07
CA VAL A 83 -11.93 -12.81 10.48
C VAL A 83 -12.97 -12.58 9.40
N GLY A 84 -13.93 -11.67 9.65
CA GLY A 84 -14.94 -11.32 8.65
C GLY A 84 -14.33 -10.73 7.36
N VAL A 85 -13.33 -9.84 7.47
CA VAL A 85 -12.70 -9.26 6.28
C VAL A 85 -11.77 -10.23 5.54
N ILE A 86 -11.22 -11.26 6.21
CA ILE A 86 -10.47 -12.32 5.51
C ILE A 86 -11.37 -13.01 4.48
N VAL A 87 -12.58 -13.39 4.88
CA VAL A 87 -13.60 -13.97 3.99
C VAL A 87 -14.03 -12.96 2.93
N SER A 88 -14.34 -11.72 3.33
CA SER A 88 -14.77 -10.67 2.40
C SER A 88 -13.73 -10.40 1.31
N ALA A 89 -12.47 -10.19 1.68
CA ALA A 89 -11.39 -9.92 0.74
C ALA A 89 -11.11 -11.13 -0.16
N HIS A 90 -11.11 -12.35 0.39
CA HIS A 90 -10.97 -13.57 -0.40
C HIS A 90 -12.09 -13.66 -1.46
N THR A 91 -13.35 -13.66 -1.02
CA THR A 91 -14.50 -13.92 -1.90
C THR A 91 -14.72 -12.73 -2.84
N SER A 92 -15.02 -11.55 -2.31
CA SER A 92 -15.45 -10.43 -3.16
C SER A 92 -14.33 -9.77 -3.97
N LEU A 93 -13.07 -9.86 -3.54
CA LEU A 93 -11.95 -9.19 -4.21
C LEU A 93 -10.98 -10.14 -4.90
N GLY A 94 -10.61 -11.25 -4.25
CA GLY A 94 -9.66 -12.22 -4.81
C GLY A 94 -10.31 -13.16 -5.83
N SER A 95 -11.47 -13.71 -5.50
CA SER A 95 -12.13 -14.78 -6.27
C SER A 95 -13.12 -14.25 -7.32
N TYR A 96 -13.85 -13.18 -7.01
CA TYR A 96 -14.87 -12.62 -7.92
C TYR A 96 -14.30 -12.17 -9.29
N PRO A 97 -13.15 -11.48 -9.41
CA PRO A 97 -12.64 -11.07 -10.71
C PRO A 97 -12.41 -12.27 -11.64
N ILE A 98 -11.89 -13.37 -11.12
CA ILE A 98 -11.66 -14.61 -11.87
C ILE A 98 -13.00 -15.25 -12.27
N SER A 99 -13.95 -15.32 -11.34
CA SER A 99 -15.28 -15.84 -11.63
C SER A 99 -16.01 -15.07 -12.72
N ALA A 100 -15.88 -13.73 -12.73
CA ALA A 100 -16.64 -12.86 -13.63
C ALA A 100 -15.95 -12.63 -14.99
N PHE A 101 -14.61 -12.59 -15.02
CA PHE A 101 -13.84 -12.19 -16.21
C PHE A 101 -12.81 -13.22 -16.66
N GLY A 102 -12.64 -14.30 -15.91
CA GLY A 102 -11.69 -15.35 -16.26
C GLY A 102 -12.17 -16.25 -17.39
N THR A 103 -11.23 -16.79 -18.15
CA THR A 103 -11.52 -17.90 -19.07
C THR A 103 -11.84 -19.17 -18.28
N GLU A 104 -12.39 -20.19 -18.95
CA GLU A 104 -12.67 -21.47 -18.30
C GLU A 104 -11.41 -22.14 -17.74
N GLU A 105 -10.27 -21.99 -18.42
CA GLU A 105 -8.97 -22.48 -17.96
C GLU A 105 -8.51 -21.74 -16.70
N GLN A 106 -8.66 -20.41 -16.67
CA GLN A 106 -8.35 -19.60 -15.49
C GLN A 106 -9.27 -19.95 -14.31
N LYS A 107 -10.57 -20.16 -14.54
CA LYS A 107 -11.49 -20.58 -13.49
C LYS A 107 -11.12 -21.95 -12.94
N LYS A 108 -10.85 -22.93 -13.81
CA LYS A 108 -10.40 -24.27 -13.37
C LYS A 108 -9.10 -24.23 -12.59
N LYS A 109 -8.13 -23.42 -13.03
CA LYS A 109 -6.81 -23.31 -12.37
C LYS A 109 -6.88 -22.55 -11.05
N TYR A 110 -7.59 -21.43 -11.00
CA TYR A 110 -7.52 -20.50 -9.87
C TYR A 110 -8.81 -20.40 -9.07
N LEU A 111 -9.99 -20.32 -9.71
CA LEU A 111 -11.26 -20.18 -8.99
C LEU A 111 -11.59 -21.45 -8.21
N VAL A 112 -11.33 -22.64 -8.75
CA VAL A 112 -11.65 -23.91 -8.08
C VAL A 112 -10.96 -24.04 -6.71
N PRO A 113 -9.62 -23.93 -6.58
CA PRO A 113 -8.99 -24.02 -5.26
C PRO A 113 -9.41 -22.86 -4.34
N LEU A 114 -9.68 -21.67 -4.88
CA LEU A 114 -10.20 -20.55 -4.09
C LEU A 114 -11.60 -20.84 -3.54
N ALA A 115 -12.54 -21.30 -4.37
CA ALA A 115 -13.91 -21.57 -3.98
C ALA A 115 -14.01 -22.72 -2.95
N LYS A 116 -13.11 -23.70 -3.02
CA LYS A 116 -12.97 -24.75 -2.00
C LYS A 116 -12.33 -24.28 -0.70
N GLY A 117 -11.75 -23.06 -0.67
CA GLY A 117 -10.98 -22.55 0.45
C GLY A 117 -9.63 -23.26 0.66
N GLU A 118 -9.12 -23.96 -0.35
CA GLU A 118 -7.78 -24.57 -0.35
C GLU A 118 -6.71 -23.48 -0.52
N HIS A 119 -7.02 -22.45 -1.32
CA HIS A 119 -6.19 -21.26 -1.53
C HIS A 119 -6.87 -20.00 -1.00
N ILE A 120 -6.09 -18.97 -0.70
CA ILE A 120 -6.58 -17.64 -0.29
C ILE A 120 -6.31 -16.62 -1.40
N GLY A 121 -7.32 -15.77 -1.66
CA GLY A 121 -7.25 -14.68 -2.63
C GLY A 121 -6.93 -13.33 -1.99
N ALA A 122 -6.22 -12.48 -2.73
CA ALA A 122 -5.92 -11.09 -2.39
C ALA A 122 -6.05 -10.15 -3.61
N PHE A 123 -6.17 -8.85 -3.36
CA PHE A 123 -6.45 -7.84 -4.38
C PHE A 123 -5.51 -6.65 -4.27
N GLY A 124 -4.64 -6.47 -5.27
CA GLY A 124 -3.56 -5.49 -5.32
C GLY A 124 -3.85 -4.32 -6.25
N LEU A 125 -4.56 -3.30 -5.76
CA LEU A 125 -4.85 -2.07 -6.52
C LEU A 125 -4.05 -0.87 -6.00
N THR A 126 -4.11 -0.62 -4.69
CA THR A 126 -3.61 0.60 -4.05
C THR A 126 -2.09 0.73 -4.07
N GLU A 127 -1.61 1.96 -4.29
CA GLU A 127 -0.20 2.34 -4.29
C GLU A 127 0.02 3.58 -3.41
N PRO A 128 1.27 3.91 -3.03
CA PRO A 128 1.56 5.09 -2.20
C PRO A 128 1.03 6.42 -2.77
N ASN A 129 0.96 6.54 -4.10
CA ASN A 129 0.43 7.70 -4.83
C ASN A 129 -1.06 7.53 -5.22
N ALA A 130 -1.57 6.29 -5.28
CA ALA A 130 -2.90 5.96 -5.82
C ALA A 130 -3.75 5.17 -4.82
N GLY A 131 -4.50 5.89 -3.99
CA GLY A 131 -5.53 5.35 -3.09
C GLY A 131 -6.93 5.62 -3.61
N SER A 132 -7.54 6.72 -3.18
CA SER A 132 -8.83 7.18 -3.69
C SER A 132 -8.80 7.47 -5.21
N ASP A 133 -7.67 7.96 -5.72
CA ASP A 133 -7.42 8.09 -7.16
C ASP A 133 -6.79 6.80 -7.71
N ALA A 134 -7.57 5.71 -7.70
CA ALA A 134 -7.10 4.38 -8.12
C ALA A 134 -6.64 4.33 -9.59
N GLY A 135 -7.04 5.30 -10.42
CA GLY A 135 -6.60 5.42 -11.81
C GLY A 135 -5.16 5.92 -11.97
N GLY A 136 -4.54 6.42 -10.89
CA GLY A 136 -3.15 6.90 -10.86
C GLY A 136 -2.09 5.82 -10.60
N THR A 137 -2.43 4.53 -10.74
CA THR A 137 -1.48 3.42 -10.54
C THR A 137 -0.26 3.56 -11.47
N GLU A 138 0.94 3.28 -10.94
CA GLU A 138 2.23 3.39 -11.62
C GLU A 138 2.94 2.03 -11.78
N THR A 139 2.49 0.95 -11.11
CA THR A 139 2.97 -0.41 -11.39
C THR A 139 2.80 -0.73 -12.86
N THR A 140 3.85 -1.22 -13.53
CA THR A 140 3.85 -1.50 -14.97
C THR A 140 3.81 -3.00 -15.25
N ALA A 141 3.30 -3.36 -16.42
CA ALA A 141 3.37 -4.71 -16.99
C ALA A 141 3.74 -4.59 -18.47
N VAL A 142 4.92 -5.07 -18.86
CA VAL A 142 5.42 -5.00 -20.25
C VAL A 142 5.43 -6.39 -20.85
N LEU A 143 4.76 -6.57 -21.99
CA LEU A 143 4.76 -7.85 -22.70
C LEU A 143 6.17 -8.13 -23.28
N ASP A 144 6.70 -9.31 -22.97
CA ASP A 144 7.98 -9.83 -23.45
C ASP A 144 7.79 -11.31 -23.82
N GLY A 145 7.55 -11.57 -25.10
CA GLY A 145 7.27 -12.92 -25.61
C GLY A 145 5.95 -13.50 -25.08
N ASP A 146 6.05 -14.56 -24.28
CA ASP A 146 4.94 -15.32 -23.69
C ASP A 146 4.61 -14.92 -22.24
N TYR A 147 5.26 -13.89 -21.70
CA TYR A 147 4.97 -13.34 -20.37
C TYR A 147 4.92 -11.80 -20.35
N TYR A 148 4.32 -11.24 -19.32
CA TYR A 148 4.46 -9.85 -18.92
C TYR A 148 5.50 -9.73 -17.81
N ILE A 149 6.34 -8.71 -17.90
CA ILE A 149 7.25 -8.31 -16.83
C ILE A 149 6.60 -7.24 -15.98
N LEU A 150 6.28 -7.58 -14.73
CA LEU A 150 5.69 -6.66 -13.76
C LEU A 150 6.77 -6.00 -12.89
N ASN A 151 6.66 -4.67 -12.75
CA ASN A 151 7.52 -3.86 -11.88
C ASN A 151 6.72 -2.82 -11.12
N GLY A 152 6.98 -2.68 -9.82
CA GLY A 152 6.31 -1.71 -8.96
C GLY A 152 6.04 -2.24 -7.58
N GLY A 153 4.93 -1.78 -6.98
CA GLY A 153 4.53 -2.23 -5.66
C GLY A 153 3.11 -1.82 -5.32
N LYS A 154 2.49 -2.57 -4.41
CA LYS A 154 1.16 -2.29 -3.87
C LYS A 154 1.25 -2.12 -2.35
N ILE A 155 0.34 -1.36 -1.76
CA ILE A 155 0.28 -1.16 -0.32
C ILE A 155 -1.13 -1.42 0.21
N PHE A 156 -1.20 -1.75 1.50
CA PHE A 156 -2.46 -2.04 2.20
C PHE A 156 -3.21 -3.25 1.66
N ILE A 157 -2.50 -4.30 1.24
CA ILE A 157 -3.12 -5.47 0.62
C ILE A 157 -3.52 -6.47 1.70
N THR A 158 -4.83 -6.58 1.91
CA THR A 158 -5.42 -7.59 2.79
C THR A 158 -5.10 -9.01 2.30
N ASN A 159 -4.84 -9.92 3.24
CA ASN A 159 -4.37 -11.30 3.02
C ASN A 159 -2.96 -11.44 2.43
N ALA A 160 -2.22 -10.34 2.18
CA ALA A 160 -0.87 -10.43 1.61
C ALA A 160 0.11 -11.16 2.53
N GLY A 161 0.83 -12.14 1.97
CA GLY A 161 1.71 -13.07 2.70
C GLY A 161 1.00 -14.33 3.21
N LYS A 162 -0.33 -14.39 3.14
CA LYS A 162 -1.15 -15.59 3.38
C LYS A 162 -1.93 -16.04 2.14
N ALA A 163 -2.13 -15.14 1.18
CA ALA A 163 -2.78 -15.44 -0.08
C ALA A 163 -1.83 -16.17 -1.05
N ASP A 164 -2.41 -17.11 -1.79
CA ASP A 164 -1.78 -17.87 -2.86
C ASP A 164 -2.01 -17.21 -4.21
N THR A 165 -3.17 -16.56 -4.38
CA THR A 165 -3.58 -15.93 -5.64
C THR A 165 -3.84 -14.43 -5.44
N TYR A 166 -3.23 -13.59 -6.27
CA TYR A 166 -3.35 -12.14 -6.21
C TYR A 166 -3.91 -11.59 -7.53
N ILE A 167 -4.93 -10.73 -7.44
CA ILE A 167 -5.38 -9.93 -8.59
C ILE A 167 -4.66 -8.59 -8.56
N ILE A 168 -3.72 -8.38 -9.48
CA ILE A 168 -2.86 -7.20 -9.54
C ILE A 168 -3.24 -6.31 -10.72
N PHE A 169 -3.36 -5.02 -10.48
CA PHE A 169 -3.64 -4.02 -11.52
C PHE A 169 -2.36 -3.28 -11.88
N ALA A 170 -2.03 -3.25 -13.17
CA ALA A 170 -0.80 -2.65 -13.67
C ALA A 170 -1.03 -1.95 -15.02
N VAL A 171 -0.23 -0.93 -15.29
CA VAL A 171 -0.23 -0.17 -16.55
C VAL A 171 0.47 -0.98 -17.63
N THR A 172 -0.28 -1.40 -18.65
CA THR A 172 0.25 -2.01 -19.87
C THR A 172 0.47 -0.97 -20.97
N THR A 173 -0.39 0.06 -21.03
CA THR A 173 -0.27 1.15 -22.00
C THR A 173 -0.18 2.49 -21.28
N PRO A 174 1.01 3.11 -21.17
CA PRO A 174 1.16 4.38 -20.47
C PRO A 174 0.43 5.53 -21.20
N ASN A 175 0.18 6.62 -20.47
CA ASN A 175 -0.34 7.89 -20.99
C ASN A 175 -1.77 7.91 -21.57
N ILE A 176 -2.51 6.80 -21.55
CA ILE A 176 -3.93 6.75 -21.97
C ILE A 176 -4.92 6.69 -20.79
N GLY A 177 -4.43 6.95 -19.57
CA GLY A 177 -5.22 6.98 -18.34
C GLY A 177 -5.76 5.61 -17.95
N THR A 178 -6.98 5.56 -17.44
CA THR A 178 -7.60 4.31 -16.91
C THR A 178 -7.76 3.21 -17.96
N LYS A 179 -7.75 3.54 -19.26
CA LYS A 179 -7.78 2.58 -20.36
C LYS A 179 -6.46 1.87 -20.60
N GLY A 180 -5.38 2.31 -19.95
CA GLY A 180 -4.06 1.71 -20.02
C GLY A 180 -3.78 0.70 -18.91
N ILE A 181 -4.75 0.44 -18.05
CA ILE A 181 -4.62 -0.43 -16.88
C ILE A 181 -5.20 -1.79 -17.22
N SER A 182 -4.46 -2.85 -16.92
CA SER A 182 -4.85 -4.26 -17.10
C SER A 182 -4.84 -4.98 -15.76
N ALA A 183 -5.53 -6.14 -15.69
CA ALA A 183 -5.59 -6.98 -14.50
C ALA A 183 -4.84 -8.29 -14.74
N PHE A 184 -4.11 -8.77 -13.74
CA PHE A 184 -3.27 -9.96 -13.82
C PHE A 184 -3.52 -10.87 -12.63
N ILE A 185 -3.53 -12.18 -12.88
CA ILE A 185 -3.49 -13.21 -11.84
C ILE A 185 -2.01 -13.49 -11.53
N VAL A 186 -1.57 -13.23 -10.30
CA VAL A 186 -0.19 -13.45 -9.84
C VAL A 186 -0.21 -14.48 -8.72
N GLU A 187 0.64 -15.50 -8.80
CA GLU A 187 0.75 -16.55 -7.79
C GLU A 187 1.82 -16.18 -6.75
N ALA A 188 1.58 -16.57 -5.49
CA ALA A 188 2.62 -16.55 -4.47
C ALA A 188 3.81 -17.43 -4.90
N GLY A 189 5.03 -16.96 -4.62
CA GLY A 189 6.25 -17.70 -4.95
C GLY A 189 6.82 -17.45 -6.34
N TYR A 190 6.15 -16.66 -7.20
CA TYR A 190 6.78 -16.17 -8.43
C TYR A 190 8.07 -15.40 -8.11
N GLU A 191 9.13 -15.65 -8.89
CA GLU A 191 10.41 -14.98 -8.69
C GLU A 191 10.27 -13.46 -8.82
N GLY A 192 10.85 -12.72 -7.87
CA GLY A 192 10.76 -11.26 -7.82
C GLY A 192 9.46 -10.70 -7.22
N PHE A 193 8.49 -11.56 -6.87
CA PHE A 193 7.28 -11.19 -6.15
C PHE A 193 7.47 -11.44 -4.66
N ASP A 194 7.25 -10.42 -3.83
CA ASP A 194 7.39 -10.52 -2.38
C ASP A 194 6.28 -9.75 -1.65
N ALA A 195 5.80 -10.32 -0.55
CA ALA A 195 4.89 -9.67 0.37
C ALA A 195 5.65 -9.35 1.66
N SER A 196 5.67 -8.07 2.03
CA SER A 196 6.40 -7.65 3.21
C SER A 196 5.70 -8.05 4.51
N MET A 197 6.36 -7.86 5.66
CA MET A 197 5.73 -8.12 6.96
C MET A 197 4.44 -7.32 7.15
N HIS A 198 3.51 -7.94 7.87
CA HIS A 198 2.26 -7.36 8.28
C HIS A 198 2.43 -5.97 8.94
N TYR A 199 1.63 -4.99 8.54
CA TYR A 199 1.51 -3.72 9.24
C TYR A 199 0.96 -3.88 10.66
N ASP A 200 1.50 -3.10 11.60
CA ASP A 200 0.90 -2.95 12.92
C ASP A 200 -0.26 -1.94 12.86
N LYS A 201 -1.50 -2.43 12.98
CA LYS A 201 -2.74 -1.66 12.72
C LYS A 201 -3.49 -1.31 14.00
N LEU A 202 -4.32 -0.28 13.92
CA LEU A 202 -5.24 0.12 15.00
C LEU A 202 -6.22 -1.00 15.38
N GLY A 203 -6.92 -1.54 14.39
CA GLY A 203 -7.93 -2.59 14.55
C GLY A 203 -7.80 -3.63 13.43
N ILE A 204 -8.73 -4.59 13.42
CA ILE A 204 -8.76 -5.79 12.57
C ILE A 204 -7.40 -6.49 12.56
N ARG A 205 -6.80 -6.62 13.75
CA ARG A 205 -5.42 -7.07 13.94
C ARG A 205 -5.24 -8.56 13.64
N SER A 206 -6.31 -9.33 13.65
CA SER A 206 -6.38 -10.73 13.19
C SER A 206 -6.30 -10.88 11.66
N SER A 207 -6.49 -9.80 10.88
CA SER A 207 -6.35 -9.80 9.42
C SER A 207 -4.99 -9.29 8.99
N ILE A 208 -4.29 -10.04 8.14
CA ILE A 208 -3.00 -9.62 7.60
C ILE A 208 -3.20 -8.58 6.49
N THR A 209 -2.32 -7.60 6.47
CA THR A 209 -2.26 -6.49 5.53
C THR A 209 -0.80 -6.11 5.32
N SER A 210 -0.32 -6.13 4.08
CA SER A 210 1.10 -5.88 3.78
C SER A 210 1.31 -5.09 2.49
N GLU A 211 2.55 -4.64 2.29
CA GLU A 211 3.05 -4.19 0.99
C GLU A 211 3.39 -5.38 0.10
N LEU A 212 3.16 -5.25 -1.19
CA LEU A 212 3.65 -6.14 -2.23
C LEU A 212 4.73 -5.42 -3.04
N SER A 213 5.78 -6.13 -3.44
CA SER A 213 6.78 -5.62 -4.38
C SER A 213 6.92 -6.55 -5.58
N PHE A 214 7.08 -5.94 -6.76
CA PHE A 214 7.29 -6.63 -8.02
C PHE A 214 8.62 -6.14 -8.60
N ASN A 215 9.58 -7.06 -8.72
CA ASN A 215 10.88 -6.82 -9.33
C ASN A 215 11.09 -7.80 -10.48
N ASN A 216 10.80 -7.35 -11.70
CA ASN A 216 10.85 -8.14 -12.92
C ASN A 216 10.08 -9.47 -12.83
N VAL A 217 8.89 -9.42 -12.24
CA VAL A 217 8.05 -10.62 -12.05
C VAL A 217 7.54 -11.07 -13.41
N LYS A 218 7.88 -12.30 -13.80
CA LYS A 218 7.37 -12.93 -15.03
C LYS A 218 5.98 -13.51 -14.78
N VAL A 219 4.96 -12.86 -15.35
CA VAL A 219 3.58 -13.31 -15.28
C VAL A 219 3.19 -13.87 -16.65
N PRO A 220 2.80 -15.14 -16.78
CA PRO A 220 2.43 -15.72 -18.07
C PRO A 220 1.34 -14.92 -18.78
N LYS A 221 1.39 -14.85 -20.13
CA LYS A 221 0.43 -14.06 -20.91
C LYS A 221 -1.01 -14.51 -20.68
N GLU A 222 -1.22 -15.80 -20.47
CA GLU A 222 -2.51 -16.40 -20.13
C GLU A 222 -3.03 -16.02 -18.73
N ASN A 223 -2.23 -15.37 -17.89
CA ASN A 223 -2.65 -14.82 -16.61
C ASN A 223 -3.20 -13.38 -16.71
N LEU A 224 -3.25 -12.80 -17.91
CA LEU A 224 -4.05 -11.59 -18.17
C LEU A 224 -5.53 -11.91 -17.92
N LEU A 225 -6.15 -11.19 -17.00
CA LEU A 225 -7.55 -11.36 -16.65
C LEU A 225 -8.42 -10.38 -17.46
N GLY A 226 -9.32 -10.92 -18.29
CA GLY A 226 -10.05 -10.13 -19.28
C GLY A 226 -9.16 -9.73 -20.46
N LYS A 227 -9.29 -8.49 -20.93
CA LYS A 227 -8.47 -7.95 -22.03
C LYS A 227 -7.55 -6.84 -21.53
N GLU A 228 -6.47 -6.58 -22.26
CA GLU A 228 -5.61 -5.43 -22.00
C GLU A 228 -6.45 -4.14 -22.00
N GLY A 229 -6.21 -3.26 -21.01
CA GLY A 229 -6.92 -2.00 -20.84
C GLY A 229 -8.28 -2.10 -20.13
N GLU A 230 -8.76 -3.31 -19.82
CA GLU A 230 -10.01 -3.50 -19.07
C GLU A 230 -9.82 -3.52 -17.55
N GLY A 231 -8.58 -3.47 -17.05
CA GLY A 231 -8.24 -3.63 -15.64
C GLY A 231 -8.96 -2.64 -14.73
N PHE A 232 -9.06 -1.36 -15.11
CA PHE A 232 -9.78 -0.38 -14.29
C PHE A 232 -11.28 -0.69 -14.19
N ARG A 233 -11.91 -1.17 -15.27
CA ARG A 233 -13.32 -1.58 -15.28
C ARG A 233 -13.53 -2.78 -14.35
N ILE A 234 -12.65 -3.77 -14.45
CA ILE A 234 -12.66 -4.96 -13.57
C ILE A 234 -12.51 -4.54 -12.11
N ALA A 235 -11.57 -3.64 -11.79
CA ALA A 235 -11.37 -3.13 -10.44
C ALA A 235 -12.64 -2.47 -9.87
N MET A 236 -13.30 -1.59 -10.64
CA MET A 236 -14.50 -0.89 -10.18
C MET A 236 -15.67 -1.85 -9.95
N MET A 237 -15.93 -2.78 -10.87
CA MET A 237 -16.99 -3.79 -10.71
C MET A 237 -16.73 -4.73 -9.53
N THR A 238 -15.45 -4.99 -9.23
CA THR A 238 -15.04 -5.79 -8.06
C THR A 238 -15.33 -5.06 -6.77
N LEU A 239 -14.94 -3.78 -6.68
CA LEU A 239 -15.17 -2.94 -5.49
C LEU A 239 -16.65 -2.69 -5.21
N ASP A 240 -17.51 -2.62 -6.24
CA ASP A 240 -18.96 -2.51 -6.02
C ASP A 240 -19.50 -3.72 -5.24
N GLY A 241 -19.01 -4.93 -5.55
CA GLY A 241 -19.31 -6.13 -4.76
C GLY A 241 -18.66 -6.14 -3.38
N GLY A 242 -17.38 -5.75 -3.29
CA GLY A 242 -16.64 -5.69 -2.03
C GLY A 242 -17.25 -4.75 -0.99
N ARG A 243 -17.85 -3.64 -1.44
CA ARG A 243 -18.60 -2.71 -0.58
C ARG A 243 -19.75 -3.35 0.18
N ILE A 244 -20.44 -4.35 -0.39
CA ILE A 244 -21.48 -5.12 0.33
C ILE A 244 -20.84 -5.95 1.45
N GLY A 245 -19.68 -6.55 1.19
CA GLY A 245 -18.89 -7.27 2.19
C GLY A 245 -18.44 -6.37 3.34
N ILE A 246 -17.87 -5.22 3.04
CA ILE A 246 -17.46 -4.24 4.06
C ILE A 246 -18.64 -3.69 4.86
N ALA A 247 -19.77 -3.43 4.20
CA ALA A 247 -20.99 -3.01 4.89
C ALA A 247 -21.47 -4.09 5.88
N SER A 248 -21.43 -5.36 5.46
CA SER A 248 -21.77 -6.52 6.29
C SER A 248 -20.81 -6.68 7.47
N GLN A 249 -19.52 -6.45 7.25
CA GLN A 249 -18.51 -6.49 8.29
C GLN A 249 -18.73 -5.37 9.33
N ALA A 250 -18.99 -4.14 8.88
CA ALA A 250 -19.32 -3.02 9.76
C ALA A 250 -20.59 -3.29 10.58
N LEU A 251 -21.62 -3.88 9.95
CA LEU A 251 -22.84 -4.32 10.64
C LEU A 251 -22.54 -5.36 11.71
N GLY A 252 -21.71 -6.36 11.40
CA GLY A 252 -21.30 -7.39 12.36
C GLY A 252 -20.58 -6.80 13.55
N ILE A 253 -19.54 -5.98 13.33
CA ILE A 253 -18.79 -5.29 14.40
C ILE A 253 -19.74 -4.50 15.31
N ALA A 254 -20.68 -3.75 14.72
CA ALA A 254 -21.68 -2.99 15.45
C ALA A 254 -22.64 -3.87 16.25
N GLN A 255 -23.09 -4.98 15.67
CA GLN A 255 -23.97 -5.96 16.31
C GLN A 255 -23.26 -6.62 17.51
N GLY A 256 -21.99 -6.99 17.38
CA GLY A 256 -21.18 -7.55 18.46
C GLY A 256 -21.00 -6.59 19.63
N ALA A 257 -20.73 -5.32 19.33
CA ALA A 257 -20.64 -4.27 20.34
C ALA A 257 -21.98 -4.03 21.06
N TYR A 258 -23.08 -3.99 20.31
CA TYR A 258 -24.44 -3.86 20.87
C TYR A 258 -24.78 -5.01 21.82
N GLU A 259 -24.57 -6.26 21.40
CA GLU A 259 -24.85 -7.46 22.21
C GLU A 259 -23.99 -7.48 23.48
N SER A 260 -22.71 -7.12 23.36
CA SER A 260 -21.78 -7.03 24.49
C SER A 260 -22.20 -5.94 25.49
N ALA A 261 -22.59 -4.77 25.01
CA ALA A 261 -23.09 -3.68 25.86
C ALA A 261 -24.42 -4.05 26.54
N LEU A 262 -25.32 -4.74 25.83
CA LEU A 262 -26.60 -5.17 26.38
C LEU A 262 -26.41 -6.20 27.50
N GLY A 263 -25.52 -7.16 27.31
CA GLY A 263 -25.16 -8.14 28.34
C GLY A 263 -24.63 -7.48 29.60
N TYR A 264 -23.66 -6.57 29.44
CA TYR A 264 -23.09 -5.81 30.56
C TYR A 264 -24.13 -4.92 31.26
N ALA A 265 -24.96 -4.20 30.50
CA ALA A 265 -25.94 -3.27 31.06
C ALA A 265 -27.00 -3.94 31.94
N LYS A 266 -27.35 -5.19 31.64
CA LYS A 266 -28.28 -5.99 32.46
C LYS A 266 -27.66 -6.50 33.77
N GLN A 267 -26.33 -6.59 33.83
CA GLN A 267 -25.61 -7.12 35.00
C GLN A 267 -25.04 -6.02 35.89
N ARG A 268 -24.54 -4.92 35.30
CA ARG A 268 -23.91 -3.83 36.04
C ARG A 268 -24.95 -3.02 36.82
N VAL A 269 -24.77 -2.91 38.14
CA VAL A 269 -25.65 -2.15 39.03
C VAL A 269 -25.04 -0.79 39.38
N GLN A 270 -25.83 0.29 39.23
CA GLN A 270 -25.58 1.63 39.78
C GLN A 270 -26.90 2.22 40.25
N PHE A 271 -26.84 3.11 41.25
CA PHE A 271 -28.04 3.71 41.85
C PHE A 271 -29.10 2.65 42.26
N GLY A 272 -28.63 1.50 42.76
CA GLY A 272 -29.48 0.42 43.27
C GLY A 272 -30.19 -0.46 42.22
N LYS A 273 -29.95 -0.29 40.91
CA LYS A 273 -30.56 -1.11 39.85
C LYS A 273 -29.60 -1.39 38.68
N PRO A 274 -29.86 -2.42 37.84
CA PRO A 274 -29.13 -2.60 36.60
C PRO A 274 -29.14 -1.32 35.76
N ILE A 275 -28.01 -0.97 35.14
CA ILE A 275 -27.92 0.25 34.33
C ILE A 275 -28.85 0.20 33.11
N SER A 276 -29.27 -0.99 32.66
CA SER A 276 -30.32 -1.16 31.65
C SER A 276 -31.71 -0.65 32.08
N ALA A 277 -31.91 -0.36 33.37
CA ALA A 277 -33.14 0.25 33.90
C ALA A 277 -33.04 1.79 34.03
N LEU A 278 -31.94 2.38 33.58
CA LEU A 278 -31.79 3.84 33.43
C LEU A 278 -32.28 4.24 32.04
N GLU A 279 -33.20 5.18 31.97
CA GLU A 279 -33.86 5.59 30.72
C GLU A 279 -32.86 6.10 29.67
N SER A 280 -31.84 6.85 30.09
CA SER A 280 -30.76 7.32 29.22
C SER A 280 -29.98 6.18 28.55
N ILE A 281 -29.86 5.02 29.20
CA ILE A 281 -29.23 3.81 28.64
C ILE A 281 -30.22 3.08 27.71
N GLN A 282 -31.51 3.04 28.06
CA GLN A 282 -32.54 2.45 27.20
C GLN A 282 -32.66 3.18 25.87
N PHE A 283 -32.60 4.52 25.88
CA PHE A 283 -32.62 5.33 24.65
C PHE A 283 -31.42 5.02 23.74
N LYS A 284 -30.23 4.82 24.30
CA LYS A 284 -29.06 4.36 23.53
C LYS A 284 -29.34 3.01 22.87
N PHE A 285 -29.89 2.04 23.60
CA PHE A 285 -30.22 0.74 23.00
C PHE A 285 -31.27 0.81 21.90
N ALA A 286 -32.30 1.66 22.06
CA ALA A 286 -33.31 1.88 21.03
C ALA A 286 -32.69 2.48 19.75
N GLU A 287 -31.81 3.48 19.90
CA GLU A 287 -31.13 4.13 18.79
C GLU A 287 -30.14 3.18 18.08
N MET A 288 -29.33 2.44 18.85
CA MET A 288 -28.41 1.45 18.28
C MET A 288 -29.16 0.35 17.52
N ALA A 289 -30.25 -0.19 18.09
CA ALA A 289 -31.06 -1.22 17.43
C ALA A 289 -31.69 -0.71 16.12
N THR A 290 -32.17 0.54 16.10
CA THR A 290 -32.73 1.17 14.90
C THR A 290 -31.69 1.31 13.80
N LYS A 291 -30.49 1.79 14.15
CA LYS A 291 -29.34 1.90 13.22
C LYS A 291 -28.93 0.55 12.64
N LEU A 292 -28.83 -0.49 13.48
CA LEU A 292 -28.51 -1.86 13.04
C LEU A 292 -29.56 -2.37 12.05
N ARG A 293 -30.85 -2.16 12.33
CA ARG A 293 -31.92 -2.59 11.43
C ARG A 293 -31.85 -1.85 10.10
N ALA A 294 -31.68 -0.52 10.11
CA ALA A 294 -31.57 0.28 8.90
C ALA A 294 -30.36 -0.13 8.03
N ALA A 295 -29.19 -0.34 8.65
CA ALA A 295 -27.99 -0.79 7.94
C ALA A 295 -28.20 -2.15 7.28
N ARG A 296 -28.78 -3.12 8.01
CA ARG A 296 -29.04 -4.47 7.48
C ARG A 296 -29.99 -4.46 6.28
N LEU A 297 -31.00 -3.59 6.28
CA LEU A 297 -31.91 -3.42 5.14
C LEU A 297 -31.18 -2.91 3.89
N LEU A 298 -30.33 -1.88 4.04
CA LEU A 298 -29.55 -1.36 2.91
C LEU A 298 -28.60 -2.41 2.33
N ILE A 299 -27.93 -3.17 3.21
CA ILE A 299 -26.97 -4.21 2.80
C ILE A 299 -27.67 -5.30 2.01
N TYR A 300 -28.77 -5.86 2.54
CA TYR A 300 -29.39 -6.99 1.88
C TYR A 300 -30.17 -6.57 0.62
N SER A 301 -30.64 -5.31 0.55
CA SER A 301 -31.19 -4.75 -0.68
C SER A 301 -30.11 -4.66 -1.79
N ALA A 302 -28.90 -4.18 -1.47
CA ALA A 302 -27.80 -4.16 -2.44
C ALA A 302 -27.36 -5.59 -2.83
N ALA A 303 -27.38 -6.53 -1.90
CA ALA A 303 -27.08 -7.94 -2.16
C ALA A 303 -28.10 -8.59 -3.12
N GLU A 304 -29.39 -8.31 -2.93
CA GLU A 304 -30.47 -8.80 -3.79
C GLU A 304 -30.35 -8.24 -5.21
N LEU A 305 -30.06 -6.95 -5.37
CA LEU A 305 -29.81 -6.34 -6.68
C LEU A 305 -28.63 -7.01 -7.40
N LYS A 306 -27.51 -7.23 -6.68
CA LYS A 306 -26.34 -7.94 -7.23
C LYS A 306 -26.69 -9.38 -7.65
N GLN A 307 -27.45 -10.09 -6.82
CA GLN A 307 -27.87 -11.47 -7.10
C GLN A 307 -28.73 -11.57 -8.36
N ASN A 308 -29.57 -10.56 -8.59
CA ASN A 308 -30.46 -10.49 -9.74
C ASN A 308 -29.81 -9.85 -10.98
N HIS A 309 -28.51 -9.56 -10.95
CA HIS A 309 -27.76 -8.91 -12.04
C HIS A 309 -28.27 -7.51 -12.42
N GLU A 310 -28.92 -6.82 -11.48
CA GLU A 310 -29.33 -5.42 -11.63
C GLU A 310 -28.15 -4.48 -11.33
N ASP A 311 -28.28 -3.19 -11.66
CA ASP A 311 -27.32 -2.19 -11.16
C ASP A 311 -27.46 -2.05 -9.64
N TYR A 312 -26.33 -2.08 -8.95
CA TYR A 312 -26.26 -2.04 -7.48
C TYR A 312 -25.12 -1.13 -6.99
N SER A 313 -24.45 -0.39 -7.88
CA SER A 313 -23.25 0.38 -7.52
C SER A 313 -23.57 1.48 -6.49
N VAL A 314 -24.72 2.14 -6.65
CA VAL A 314 -25.19 3.21 -5.75
C VAL A 314 -25.65 2.63 -4.42
N GLU A 315 -26.42 1.55 -4.45
CA GLU A 315 -26.99 0.88 -3.27
C GLU A 315 -25.87 0.28 -2.41
N ALA A 316 -24.86 -0.33 -3.03
CA ALA A 316 -23.67 -0.80 -2.32
C ALA A 316 -22.88 0.36 -1.68
N ALA A 317 -22.73 1.49 -2.37
CA ALA A 317 -22.08 2.68 -1.82
C ALA A 317 -22.86 3.27 -0.63
N MET A 318 -24.19 3.35 -0.74
CA MET A 318 -25.08 3.79 0.34
C MET A 318 -25.00 2.85 1.55
N ALA A 319 -25.08 1.54 1.32
CA ALA A 319 -24.98 0.53 2.36
C ALA A 319 -23.63 0.61 3.10
N LYS A 320 -22.51 0.65 2.35
CA LYS A 320 -21.16 0.72 2.92
C LYS A 320 -20.96 2.00 3.72
N LYS A 321 -21.35 3.16 3.19
CA LYS A 321 -21.23 4.43 3.90
C LYS A 321 -22.07 4.42 5.18
N PHE A 322 -23.35 4.07 5.07
CA PHE A 322 -24.26 4.11 6.21
C PHE A 322 -23.84 3.12 7.29
N ALA A 323 -23.57 1.86 6.95
CA ALA A 323 -23.19 0.84 7.91
C ALA A 323 -21.87 1.20 8.63
N SER A 324 -20.87 1.71 7.92
CA SER A 324 -19.59 2.12 8.52
C SER A 324 -19.70 3.35 9.42
N ASP A 325 -20.46 4.38 9.02
CA ASP A 325 -20.75 5.55 9.87
C ASP A 325 -21.46 5.10 11.16
N LYS A 326 -22.49 4.25 11.03
CA LYS A 326 -23.27 3.78 12.19
C LYS A 326 -22.52 2.78 13.06
N ALA A 327 -21.61 2.00 12.52
CA ALA A 327 -20.75 1.14 13.32
C ALA A 327 -19.88 1.96 14.29
N LEU A 328 -19.33 3.10 13.87
CA LEU A 328 -18.59 3.99 14.77
C LEU A 328 -19.46 4.60 15.86
N GLU A 329 -20.67 5.04 15.53
CA GLU A 329 -21.61 5.57 16.53
C GLU A 329 -22.01 4.50 17.56
N ILE A 330 -22.37 3.30 17.10
CA ILE A 330 -22.81 2.19 17.96
C ILE A 330 -21.66 1.70 18.85
N THR A 331 -20.47 1.50 18.29
CA THR A 331 -19.31 1.03 19.07
C THR A 331 -18.87 2.08 20.09
N ASN A 332 -18.96 3.37 19.77
CA ASN A 332 -18.70 4.45 20.73
C ASN A 332 -19.70 4.43 21.89
N ASP A 333 -21.00 4.28 21.60
CA ASP A 333 -22.03 4.19 22.63
C ASP A 333 -21.89 2.90 23.47
N ALA A 334 -21.54 1.77 22.85
CA ALA A 334 -21.25 0.53 23.55
C ALA A 334 -20.09 0.69 24.54
N LEU A 335 -18.98 1.30 24.11
CA LEU A 335 -17.85 1.63 24.99
C LEU A 335 -18.29 2.54 26.13
N GLN A 336 -19.08 3.58 25.84
CA GLN A 336 -19.59 4.53 26.84
C GLN A 336 -20.49 3.85 27.89
N ILE A 337 -21.29 2.85 27.50
CA ILE A 337 -22.14 2.05 28.42
C ILE A 337 -21.28 1.23 29.40
N TYR A 338 -20.12 0.74 28.95
CA TYR A 338 -19.16 0.07 29.84
C TYR A 338 -18.47 1.04 30.81
N GLY A 339 -18.40 2.34 30.47
CA GLY A 339 -17.70 3.35 31.27
C GLY A 339 -16.20 3.07 31.34
N GLY A 340 -15.59 3.25 32.51
CA GLY A 340 -14.16 3.06 32.70
C GLY A 340 -13.65 1.67 32.27
N SER A 341 -14.45 0.61 32.49
CA SER A 341 -14.10 -0.74 32.06
C SER A 341 -13.93 -0.84 30.54
N GLY A 342 -14.78 -0.15 29.77
CA GLY A 342 -14.77 -0.20 28.32
C GLY A 342 -13.53 0.41 27.69
N PHE A 343 -12.72 1.15 28.45
CA PHE A 343 -11.46 1.73 28.00
C PHE A 343 -10.25 0.80 28.24
N ILE A 344 -10.44 -0.31 28.97
CA ILE A 344 -9.38 -1.26 29.32
C ILE A 344 -9.29 -2.33 28.23
N LYS A 345 -8.08 -2.57 27.72
CA LYS A 345 -7.81 -3.67 26.78
C LYS A 345 -8.19 -5.02 27.40
N GLY A 346 -8.70 -5.94 26.59
CA GLY A 346 -9.22 -7.23 27.07
C GLY A 346 -10.75 -7.30 27.16
N ILE A 347 -11.44 -6.17 27.00
CA ILE A 347 -12.89 -6.16 26.83
C ILE A 347 -13.22 -5.98 25.35
N ASP A 348 -14.12 -6.80 24.81
CA ASP A 348 -14.43 -6.82 23.36
C ASP A 348 -14.83 -5.44 22.79
N VAL A 349 -15.49 -4.57 23.58
CA VAL A 349 -16.01 -3.28 23.09
C VAL A 349 -14.93 -2.30 22.62
N GLU A 350 -13.74 -2.30 23.23
CA GLU A 350 -12.65 -1.43 22.75
C GLU A 350 -12.07 -1.95 21.43
N ARG A 351 -11.98 -3.29 21.28
CA ARG A 351 -11.61 -3.92 20.01
C ARG A 351 -12.62 -3.56 18.92
N PHE A 352 -13.92 -3.72 19.17
CA PHE A 352 -14.95 -3.36 18.20
C PHE A 352 -14.86 -1.89 17.77
N TYR A 353 -14.58 -0.97 18.68
CA TYR A 353 -14.37 0.45 18.34
C TYR A 353 -13.16 0.66 17.42
N ARG A 354 -12.02 0.04 17.73
CA ARG A 354 -10.82 0.08 16.86
C ARG A 354 -11.09 -0.52 15.48
N ASP A 355 -11.78 -1.65 15.44
CA ASP A 355 -12.13 -2.38 14.22
C ASP A 355 -13.10 -1.58 13.34
N ALA A 356 -14.11 -0.95 13.93
CA ALA A 356 -15.10 -0.17 13.18
C ALA A 356 -14.46 0.98 12.36
N LYS A 357 -13.37 1.58 12.86
CA LYS A 357 -12.73 2.74 12.21
C LYS A 357 -12.24 2.45 10.79
N ILE A 358 -11.72 1.25 10.52
CA ILE A 358 -11.20 0.95 9.17
C ILE A 358 -12.31 0.90 8.12
N THR A 359 -13.54 0.56 8.54
CA THR A 359 -14.69 0.41 7.64
C THR A 359 -15.09 1.71 6.97
N THR A 360 -14.75 2.88 7.52
CA THR A 360 -15.00 4.19 6.86
C THR A 360 -13.92 4.56 5.84
N ILE A 361 -12.83 3.79 5.75
CA ILE A 361 -11.60 4.16 5.02
C ILE A 361 -11.40 3.27 3.79
N TYR A 362 -11.31 1.96 3.97
CA TYR A 362 -10.96 1.05 2.88
C TYR A 362 -12.15 0.71 1.96
N GLU A 363 -11.83 0.10 0.82
CA GLU A 363 -12.79 -0.17 -0.28
C GLU A 363 -13.53 1.09 -0.77
N GLY A 364 -12.82 2.21 -0.68
CA GLY A 364 -13.29 3.57 -0.92
C GLY A 364 -13.73 4.24 0.38
N THR A 365 -13.16 5.41 0.66
CA THR A 365 -13.53 6.19 1.86
C THR A 365 -14.99 6.63 1.79
N ASN A 366 -15.57 7.03 2.91
CA ASN A 366 -16.95 7.51 2.92
C ASN A 366 -17.13 8.78 2.07
N GLU A 367 -16.08 9.58 1.85
CA GLU A 367 -16.06 10.66 0.87
C GLU A 367 -16.15 10.14 -0.56
N ILE A 368 -15.45 9.06 -0.89
CA ILE A 368 -15.58 8.41 -2.21
C ILE A 368 -16.96 7.80 -2.39
N MET A 369 -17.57 7.25 -1.34
CA MET A 369 -18.97 6.81 -1.42
C MET A 369 -19.90 7.99 -1.75
N ASN A 370 -19.69 9.16 -1.14
CA ASN A 370 -20.43 10.37 -1.50
C ASN A 370 -20.21 10.77 -2.97
N VAL A 371 -18.99 10.66 -3.49
CA VAL A 371 -18.71 10.94 -4.91
C VAL A 371 -19.48 9.97 -5.81
N VAL A 372 -19.48 8.67 -5.51
CA VAL A 372 -20.22 7.66 -6.28
C VAL A 372 -21.71 7.99 -6.28
N ILE A 373 -22.31 8.19 -5.10
CA ILE A 373 -23.73 8.49 -4.93
C ILE A 373 -24.10 9.80 -5.64
N ALA A 374 -23.36 10.88 -5.38
CA ALA A 374 -23.64 12.19 -5.98
C ALA A 374 -23.51 12.14 -7.50
N SER A 375 -22.51 11.44 -8.04
CA SER A 375 -22.30 11.36 -9.48
C SER A 375 -23.45 10.67 -10.24
N HIS A 376 -24.21 9.81 -9.57
CA HIS A 376 -25.41 9.19 -10.15
C HIS A 376 -26.64 10.09 -10.01
N ILE A 377 -26.76 10.84 -8.91
CA ILE A 377 -27.92 11.72 -8.67
C ILE A 377 -27.86 12.99 -9.53
N VAL A 378 -26.72 13.69 -9.53
CA VAL A 378 -26.58 14.99 -10.20
C VAL A 378 -25.75 14.94 -11.48
N GLY A 379 -25.27 13.75 -11.86
CA GLY A 379 -24.34 13.56 -12.98
C GLY A 379 -22.89 13.86 -12.62
N ARG A 380 -21.96 13.41 -13.46
CA ARG A 380 -20.54 13.74 -13.31
C ARG A 380 -20.30 15.16 -13.82
N PRO A 381 -19.54 16.01 -13.08
CA PRO A 381 -19.12 17.27 -13.63
C PRO A 381 -18.37 17.03 -14.94
N PRO A 382 -18.54 17.87 -15.97
CA PRO A 382 -17.82 17.71 -17.21
C PRO A 382 -16.33 17.66 -16.88
N LYS A 383 -15.63 16.65 -17.38
CA LYS A 383 -14.17 16.63 -17.31
C LYS A 383 -13.74 17.97 -17.90
N LYS A 384 -13.11 18.84 -17.11
CA LYS A 384 -12.43 20.01 -17.67
C LYS A 384 -11.61 19.45 -18.82
N ALA A 385 -11.88 19.90 -20.04
CA ALA A 385 -10.99 19.64 -21.14
C ALA A 385 -9.63 20.02 -20.57
N LYS A 386 -8.75 19.02 -20.40
CA LYS A 386 -7.36 19.36 -20.22
C LYS A 386 -7.11 20.20 -21.46
N LYS A 387 -6.89 21.51 -21.30
CA LYS A 387 -6.16 22.27 -22.31
C LYS A 387 -5.02 21.33 -22.71
N SER A 388 -4.70 21.27 -23.98
CA SER A 388 -3.46 20.66 -24.47
C SER A 388 -2.28 21.40 -23.82
N ALA A 389 -2.14 21.30 -22.50
CA ALA A 389 -0.88 21.18 -21.85
C ALA A 389 -0.23 20.06 -22.64
N SER A 390 0.81 20.44 -23.35
CA SER A 390 1.84 19.57 -23.86
C SER A 390 1.81 18.23 -23.14
N ILE A 391 1.89 17.16 -23.93
CA ILE A 391 2.16 15.80 -23.49
C ILE A 391 3.56 15.84 -22.86
N ILE A 392 3.68 16.49 -21.71
CA ILE A 392 4.77 16.35 -20.79
C ILE A 392 4.52 14.96 -20.26
N ALA A 393 5.29 13.98 -20.75
CA ALA A 393 5.48 12.71 -20.08
C ALA A 393 5.53 13.05 -18.59
N ALA A 394 4.53 12.60 -17.81
CA ALA A 394 4.36 13.01 -16.43
C ALA A 394 5.72 12.91 -15.77
N ALA A 395 6.32 14.07 -15.45
CA ALA A 395 7.70 14.11 -15.01
C ALA A 395 7.79 13.13 -13.83
N ALA A 396 8.66 12.12 -13.94
CA ALA A 396 8.76 11.06 -12.95
C ALA A 396 8.73 11.68 -11.54
N PRO A 397 7.92 11.15 -10.62
CA PRO A 397 7.68 11.78 -9.33
C PRO A 397 9.03 12.13 -8.68
N LYS A 398 9.21 13.43 -8.38
CA LYS A 398 10.47 13.93 -7.82
C LYS A 398 10.79 13.14 -6.54
N PRO A 399 12.06 12.74 -6.30
CA PRO A 399 12.42 12.06 -5.08
C PRO A 399 11.95 12.84 -3.84
N ILE A 400 11.39 12.13 -2.86
CA ILE A 400 10.90 12.69 -1.59
C ILE A 400 12.01 13.43 -0.86
N THR A 401 13.24 12.91 -0.95
CA THR A 401 14.43 13.52 -0.35
C THR A 401 15.00 14.66 -1.19
N GLY A 402 14.33 15.09 -2.28
CA GLY A 402 14.81 16.04 -3.28
C GLY A 402 15.81 15.42 -4.26
N ILE A 403 16.27 16.14 -5.29
CA ILE A 403 17.21 15.60 -6.29
C ILE A 403 18.54 15.19 -5.61
N ARG A 404 18.95 13.95 -5.82
CA ARG A 404 20.17 13.33 -5.25
C ARG A 404 21.18 13.02 -6.35
N LYS A 405 22.42 12.71 -5.99
CA LYS A 405 23.45 12.28 -6.96
C LYS A 405 23.08 11.00 -7.70
N GLY A 406 22.44 10.05 -7.03
CA GLY A 406 21.93 8.83 -7.65
C GLY A 406 23.00 7.89 -8.24
N LYS A 407 24.26 7.94 -7.76
CA LYS A 407 25.32 7.03 -8.24
C LYS A 407 25.13 5.66 -7.58
N ILE A 408 24.59 4.70 -8.33
CA ILE A 408 24.38 3.32 -7.86
C ILE A 408 25.46 2.42 -8.45
N PHE A 409 26.25 1.79 -7.61
CA PHE A 409 27.30 0.85 -7.99
C PHE A 409 26.64 -0.52 -8.26
N LYS A 410 26.73 -0.98 -9.51
CA LYS A 410 26.13 -2.24 -10.00
C LYS A 410 27.14 -3.15 -10.68
N ASP A 411 28.21 -2.58 -11.23
CA ASP A 411 29.24 -3.28 -11.99
C ASP A 411 30.46 -3.54 -11.11
N GLY A 412 31.25 -4.57 -11.44
CA GLY A 412 32.40 -5.00 -10.65
C GLY A 412 32.03 -5.92 -9.48
N ASN A 413 33.05 -6.44 -8.79
CA ASN A 413 32.84 -7.24 -7.59
C ASN A 413 32.50 -6.34 -6.37
N ILE A 414 32.03 -6.93 -5.26
CA ILE A 414 31.60 -6.17 -4.08
C ILE A 414 32.72 -5.30 -3.50
N GLU A 415 33.97 -5.75 -3.55
CA GLU A 415 35.12 -5.03 -3.01
C GLU A 415 35.41 -3.76 -3.83
N GLU A 416 35.33 -3.84 -5.16
CA GLU A 416 35.44 -2.70 -6.07
C GLU A 416 34.32 -1.67 -5.83
N GLN A 417 33.07 -2.14 -5.71
CA GLN A 417 31.91 -1.28 -5.45
C GLN A 417 32.03 -0.55 -4.10
N VAL A 418 32.50 -1.25 -3.07
CA VAL A 418 32.75 -0.69 -1.74
C VAL A 418 33.87 0.34 -1.77
N HIS A 419 34.97 0.04 -2.46
CA HIS A 419 36.09 0.96 -2.60
C HIS A 419 35.65 2.27 -3.29
N GLU A 420 34.92 2.17 -4.40
CA GLU A 420 34.39 3.36 -5.09
C GLU A 420 33.42 4.18 -4.23
N LEU A 421 32.60 3.52 -3.41
CA LEU A 421 31.70 4.18 -2.47
C LEU A 421 32.49 4.98 -1.43
N VAL A 422 33.50 4.36 -0.80
CA VAL A 422 34.32 5.02 0.24
C VAL A 422 35.11 6.19 -0.35
N GLU A 423 35.71 6.03 -1.53
CA GLU A 423 36.42 7.11 -2.21
C GLU A 423 35.48 8.27 -2.58
N SER A 424 34.26 7.96 -3.04
CA SER A 424 33.26 8.98 -3.32
C SER A 424 32.85 9.76 -2.06
N LEU A 425 32.73 9.07 -0.91
CA LEU A 425 32.42 9.72 0.37
C LEU A 425 33.61 10.56 0.89
N ARG A 426 34.85 10.08 0.76
CA ARG A 426 36.06 10.86 1.09
C ARG A 426 36.16 12.13 0.24
N LYS A 427 35.87 12.02 -1.06
CA LYS A 427 35.83 13.16 -2.00
C LYS A 427 34.75 14.19 -1.62
N ASP A 428 33.65 13.73 -1.04
CA ASP A 428 32.59 14.59 -0.47
C ASP A 428 32.95 15.22 0.88
N GLY A 429 34.13 14.92 1.43
CA GLY A 429 34.64 15.47 2.68
C GLY A 429 34.23 14.67 3.93
N HIS A 430 33.77 13.42 3.78
CA HIS A 430 33.52 12.54 4.92
C HIS A 430 34.84 12.00 5.49
N ASP A 431 35.17 12.41 6.71
CA ASP A 431 36.33 11.93 7.45
C ASP A 431 35.95 10.82 8.44
N PHE A 432 36.29 9.58 8.12
CA PHE A 432 35.99 8.41 8.95
C PHE A 432 36.99 8.20 10.10
N SER A 433 38.01 9.06 10.28
CA SER A 433 38.88 9.02 11.46
C SER A 433 38.23 9.64 12.72
N LEU A 434 37.19 10.46 12.54
CA LEU A 434 36.38 11.03 13.61
C LEU A 434 35.17 10.14 13.91
N GLY A 435 34.75 10.10 15.18
CA GLY A 435 33.59 9.33 15.61
C GLY A 435 32.73 10.04 16.64
N ILE A 436 31.50 9.57 16.77
CA ILE A 436 30.57 9.90 17.86
C ILE A 436 30.21 8.62 18.60
N ASP A 437 29.69 8.78 19.82
CA ASP A 437 29.15 7.66 20.57
C ASP A 437 27.99 6.99 19.79
N ILE A 438 28.00 5.66 19.73
CA ILE A 438 26.99 4.89 19.00
C ILE A 438 25.57 5.17 19.52
N ASN A 439 25.45 5.62 20.77
CA ASN A 439 24.21 5.96 21.44
C ASN A 439 23.85 7.45 21.39
N THR A 440 24.62 8.31 20.72
CA THR A 440 24.22 9.73 20.53
C THR A 440 22.78 9.83 19.99
N PRO A 441 21.92 10.70 20.55
CA PRO A 441 20.56 10.90 20.05
C PRO A 441 20.53 11.19 18.55
N ILE A 442 19.60 10.59 17.81
CA ILE A 442 19.52 10.71 16.33
C ILE A 442 19.45 12.18 15.88
N THR A 443 18.80 13.04 16.65
CA THR A 443 18.65 14.48 16.34
C THR A 443 19.92 15.30 16.52
N GLU A 444 20.83 14.83 17.37
CA GLU A 444 22.11 15.47 17.66
C GLU A 444 23.27 14.82 16.88
N SER A 445 23.01 13.64 16.34
CA SER A 445 23.99 12.87 15.59
C SER A 445 24.37 13.52 14.25
N SER A 446 25.66 13.52 13.96
CA SER A 446 26.21 13.91 12.66
C SER A 446 26.13 12.79 11.62
N ARG A 447 26.11 11.51 12.05
CA ARG A 447 26.09 10.34 11.18
C ARG A 447 25.22 9.23 11.76
N VAL A 448 24.36 8.63 10.96
CA VAL A 448 23.53 7.50 11.40
C VAL A 448 23.69 6.32 10.45
N VAL A 449 23.92 5.14 11.02
CA VAL A 449 23.73 3.85 10.33
C VAL A 449 22.40 3.28 10.79
N SER A 450 21.47 3.07 9.86
CA SER A 450 20.10 2.70 10.18
C SER A 450 19.72 1.37 9.55
N ALA A 451 19.27 0.44 10.40
CA ALA A 451 18.85 -0.89 9.97
C ALA A 451 17.36 -0.92 9.55
N GLY A 452 17.11 -1.48 8.37
CA GLY A 452 15.80 -1.80 7.83
C GLY A 452 15.47 -3.27 7.94
N ARG A 453 14.26 -3.66 7.56
CA ARG A 453 13.83 -5.09 7.56
C ARG A 453 14.77 -5.99 6.75
N GLY A 454 15.43 -5.45 5.72
CA GLY A 454 16.40 -6.20 4.93
C GLY A 454 17.62 -6.68 5.72
N ILE A 455 17.85 -6.21 6.96
CA ILE A 455 18.90 -6.72 7.87
C ILE A 455 18.69 -8.20 8.21
N GLY A 456 17.43 -8.68 8.20
CA GLY A 456 17.09 -10.07 8.50
C GLY A 456 16.98 -10.37 10.01
N PRO A 457 17.51 -11.51 10.49
CA PRO A 457 17.38 -11.95 11.88
C PRO A 457 18.20 -11.07 12.83
N LYS A 458 17.90 -11.12 14.14
CA LYS A 458 18.42 -10.16 15.14
C LYS A 458 19.95 -10.18 15.23
N GLU A 459 20.57 -11.33 14.99
CA GLU A 459 22.02 -11.54 15.04
C GLU A 459 22.76 -10.63 14.04
N ASN A 460 22.12 -10.32 12.90
CA ASN A 460 22.68 -9.45 11.88
C ASN A 460 22.72 -7.97 12.31
N MET A 461 22.06 -7.58 13.40
CA MET A 461 22.22 -6.24 13.96
C MET A 461 23.66 -5.94 14.35
N LYS A 462 24.45 -6.97 14.67
CA LYS A 462 25.88 -6.82 14.95
C LYS A 462 26.62 -6.19 13.75
N LEU A 463 26.25 -6.54 12.51
CA LEU A 463 26.82 -5.91 11.31
C LEU A 463 26.52 -4.41 11.25
N ALA A 464 25.30 -4.01 11.59
CA ALA A 464 24.91 -2.61 11.61
C ALA A 464 25.63 -1.83 12.73
N GLU A 465 25.79 -2.45 13.90
CA GLU A 465 26.55 -1.87 15.03
C GLU A 465 28.04 -1.72 14.70
N ASP A 466 28.65 -2.76 14.13
CA ASP A 466 30.06 -2.74 13.76
C ASP A 466 30.34 -1.74 12.63
N LEU A 467 29.42 -1.60 11.67
CA LEU A 467 29.49 -0.54 10.67
C LEU A 467 29.31 0.85 11.29
N ALA A 468 28.39 1.01 12.26
CA ALA A 468 28.20 2.27 12.96
C ALA A 468 29.50 2.71 13.66
N LYS A 469 30.20 1.77 14.32
CA LYS A 469 31.53 2.03 14.91
C LYS A 469 32.57 2.38 13.84
N ALA A 470 32.66 1.60 12.76
CA ALA A 470 33.63 1.83 11.67
C ALA A 470 33.45 3.20 11.01
N VAL A 471 32.22 3.68 10.87
CA VAL A 471 31.88 4.99 10.28
C VAL A 471 31.95 6.13 11.30
N GLY A 472 31.97 5.81 12.60
CA GLY A 472 31.86 6.80 13.67
C GLY A 472 30.48 7.44 13.69
N ALA A 473 29.43 6.62 13.74
CA ALA A 473 28.03 6.99 13.62
C ALA A 473 27.18 6.44 14.78
N SER A 474 26.03 7.07 15.04
CA SER A 474 25.03 6.49 15.93
C SER A 474 24.21 5.42 15.21
N ILE A 475 23.73 4.45 15.99
CA ILE A 475 22.87 3.38 15.46
C ILE A 475 21.41 3.85 15.41
N GLY A 476 20.72 3.52 14.32
CA GLY A 476 19.31 3.80 14.11
C GLY A 476 18.58 2.59 13.55
N ALA A 477 17.25 2.72 13.46
CA ALA A 477 16.40 1.70 12.85
C ALA A 477 15.23 2.31 12.08
N SER A 478 14.71 1.56 11.13
CA SER A 478 13.38 1.79 10.58
C SER A 478 12.28 1.42 11.59
N ARG A 479 11.05 1.91 11.37
CA ARG A 479 9.90 1.64 12.26
C ARG A 479 9.69 0.15 12.55
N PRO A 480 9.66 -0.74 11.53
CA PRO A 480 9.43 -2.16 11.78
C PRO A 480 10.53 -2.81 12.64
N VAL A 481 11.79 -2.37 12.48
CA VAL A 481 12.92 -2.91 13.24
C VAL A 481 12.85 -2.50 14.73
N ALA A 482 12.43 -1.27 15.01
CA ALA A 482 12.33 -0.74 16.37
C ALA A 482 11.02 -1.15 17.10
N GLU A 483 9.88 -1.11 16.41
CA GLU A 483 8.56 -1.30 17.03
C GLU A 483 8.10 -2.76 16.96
N THR A 484 8.18 -3.38 15.78
CA THR A 484 7.69 -4.74 15.57
C THR A 484 8.71 -5.79 16.01
N GLN A 485 9.94 -5.68 15.50
CA GLN A 485 11.02 -6.63 15.81
C GLN A 485 11.70 -6.35 17.16
N LYS A 486 11.59 -5.12 17.67
CA LYS A 486 12.19 -4.68 18.94
C LYS A 486 13.69 -4.96 19.02
N TYR A 487 14.40 -4.83 17.89
CA TYR A 487 15.85 -5.00 17.84
C TYR A 487 16.57 -3.82 18.47
N LEU A 488 16.01 -2.61 18.33
CA LEU A 488 16.47 -1.39 18.98
C LEU A 488 15.30 -0.68 19.69
N PRO A 489 15.57 0.13 20.72
CA PRO A 489 14.53 0.88 21.41
C PRO A 489 13.87 1.91 20.47
N LEU A 490 12.60 2.24 20.75
CA LEU A 490 11.79 3.15 19.91
C LEU A 490 12.41 4.54 19.70
N ASN A 491 13.24 5.02 20.64
CA ASN A 491 13.95 6.29 20.50
C ASN A 491 15.06 6.27 19.41
N ARG A 492 15.38 5.10 18.84
CA ARG A 492 16.30 4.91 17.70
C ARG A 492 15.58 4.87 16.35
N TYR A 493 14.25 4.87 16.33
CA TYR A 493 13.49 4.89 15.09
C TYR A 493 13.70 6.20 14.32
N VAL A 494 14.20 6.10 13.09
CA VAL A 494 14.34 7.22 12.16
C VAL A 494 13.15 7.29 11.19
N GLY A 495 12.44 8.41 11.17
CA GLY A 495 11.27 8.65 10.31
C GLY A 495 10.42 9.83 10.81
N MET A 496 9.44 10.29 10.03
CA MET A 496 8.59 11.42 10.44
C MET A 496 7.83 11.20 11.75
N SER A 497 7.39 9.96 12.01
CA SER A 497 6.72 9.59 13.27
C SER A 497 7.69 9.22 14.39
N GLY A 498 8.99 9.22 14.11
CA GLY A 498 10.07 8.95 15.06
C GLY A 498 11.02 10.14 15.12
N GLN A 499 12.32 9.89 15.04
CA GLN A 499 13.35 10.92 15.00
C GLN A 499 13.67 11.32 13.55
N THR A 500 13.70 12.62 13.26
CA THR A 500 14.20 13.10 11.95
C THR A 500 15.71 13.28 11.99
N PHE A 501 16.40 12.91 10.92
CA PHE A 501 17.84 13.08 10.78
C PHE A 501 18.19 14.22 9.81
N LYS A 502 19.11 15.09 10.24
CA LYS A 502 19.56 16.27 9.48
C LYS A 502 21.10 16.39 9.41
N GLY A 503 21.81 15.34 9.82
CA GLY A 503 23.26 15.32 9.88
C GLY A 503 23.93 15.13 8.51
N ASN A 504 25.24 14.89 8.57
CA ASN A 504 26.12 14.76 7.42
C ASN A 504 25.87 13.48 6.62
N LEU A 505 25.78 12.32 7.28
CA LEU A 505 25.72 11.03 6.60
C LEU A 505 24.62 10.12 7.15
N TYR A 506 23.77 9.63 6.26
CA TYR A 506 22.79 8.60 6.59
C TYR A 506 23.05 7.35 5.76
N ILE A 507 23.38 6.23 6.40
CA ILE A 507 23.57 4.93 5.73
C ILE A 507 22.35 4.06 6.03
N ALA A 508 21.62 3.69 4.99
CA ALA A 508 20.41 2.90 5.06
C ALA A 508 20.70 1.44 4.68
N LEU A 509 20.65 0.53 5.64
CA LEU A 509 20.91 -0.90 5.44
C LEU A 509 19.58 -1.66 5.32
N GLY A 510 19.23 -2.16 4.14
CA GLY A 510 18.02 -2.98 3.96
C GLY A 510 16.70 -2.22 4.17
N ILE A 511 16.73 -0.89 4.03
CA ILE A 511 15.53 -0.05 4.12
C ILE A 511 14.94 0.06 2.71
N SER A 512 13.64 -0.26 2.56
CA SER A 512 12.96 -0.19 1.26
C SER A 512 12.79 1.27 0.78
N GLY A 513 12.45 2.18 1.69
CA GLY A 513 12.17 3.59 1.38
C GLY A 513 10.70 3.98 1.54
N ALA A 514 10.04 3.50 2.59
CA ALA A 514 8.69 3.96 2.95
C ALA A 514 8.64 5.50 3.08
N VAL A 515 7.55 6.13 2.61
CA VAL A 515 7.40 7.59 2.52
C VAL A 515 7.70 8.31 3.84
N GLN A 516 7.22 7.77 4.96
CA GLN A 516 7.43 8.31 6.31
C GLN A 516 8.92 8.33 6.69
N HIS A 517 9.66 7.30 6.30
CA HIS A 517 11.09 7.19 6.54
C HIS A 517 11.86 8.19 5.68
N LEU A 518 11.57 8.24 4.37
CA LEU A 518 12.20 9.16 3.42
C LEU A 518 12.02 10.63 3.81
N LYS A 519 10.81 11.00 4.24
CA LYS A 519 10.56 12.36 4.73
C LYS A 519 11.35 12.66 6.02
N GLY A 520 11.58 11.67 6.88
CA GLY A 520 12.39 11.81 8.10
C GLY A 520 13.88 12.05 7.85
N ILE A 521 14.40 11.62 6.70
CA ILE A 521 15.81 11.79 6.29
C ILE A 521 16.00 12.82 5.16
N LYS A 522 14.93 13.52 4.76
CA LYS A 522 14.94 14.46 3.62
C LYS A 522 16.04 15.51 3.71
N ASN A 523 16.41 15.90 4.93
CA ASN A 523 17.39 16.95 5.20
C ASN A 523 18.79 16.42 5.49
N ALA A 524 19.04 15.12 5.37
CA ALA A 524 20.39 14.56 5.41
C ALA A 524 21.23 15.11 4.24
N ALA A 525 22.49 15.45 4.53
CA ALA A 525 23.39 15.98 3.52
C ALA A 525 23.76 14.92 2.48
N THR A 526 24.13 13.72 2.93
CA THR A 526 24.42 12.55 2.10
C THR A 526 23.60 11.35 2.56
N ILE A 527 22.96 10.65 1.62
CA ILE A 527 22.24 9.38 1.86
C ILE A 527 22.92 8.27 1.07
N VAL A 528 23.29 7.18 1.76
CA VAL A 528 23.81 5.95 1.17
C VAL A 528 22.78 4.84 1.37
N ALA A 529 22.46 4.09 0.32
CA ALA A 529 21.53 2.97 0.39
C ALA A 529 22.23 1.64 0.04
N ILE A 530 22.07 0.63 0.89
CA ILE A 530 22.52 -0.75 0.62
C ILE A 530 21.30 -1.65 0.71
N ASN A 531 20.91 -2.26 -0.41
CA ASN A 531 19.71 -3.10 -0.46
C ASN A 531 19.81 -4.14 -1.57
N LYS A 532 19.43 -5.39 -1.29
CA LYS A 532 19.37 -6.47 -2.27
C LYS A 532 18.36 -6.19 -3.40
N ASN A 533 17.27 -5.46 -3.10
CA ASN A 533 16.26 -5.10 -4.09
C ASN A 533 16.68 -3.82 -4.81
N GLY A 534 17.26 -3.95 -6.02
CA GLY A 534 17.70 -2.82 -6.85
C GLY A 534 16.60 -1.83 -7.24
N ASN A 535 15.33 -2.22 -7.12
CA ASN A 535 14.16 -1.36 -7.36
C ASN A 535 13.60 -0.72 -6.10
N ALA A 536 14.24 -0.90 -4.94
CA ALA A 536 13.81 -0.29 -3.69
C ALA A 536 13.71 1.25 -3.82
N PRO A 537 12.58 1.88 -3.42
CA PRO A 537 12.38 3.33 -3.49
C PRO A 537 13.50 4.18 -2.88
N ILE A 538 14.25 3.64 -1.90
CA ILE A 538 15.38 4.30 -1.26
C ILE A 538 16.47 4.71 -2.27
N PHE A 539 16.72 3.93 -3.33
CA PHE A 539 17.78 4.23 -4.30
C PHE A 539 17.50 5.50 -5.10
N LYS A 540 16.24 5.73 -5.48
CA LYS A 540 15.80 6.99 -6.11
C LYS A 540 15.95 8.20 -5.17
N ASN A 541 16.11 7.96 -3.87
CA ASN A 541 16.18 8.96 -2.81
C ASN A 541 17.57 9.03 -2.14
N ALA A 542 18.57 8.34 -2.70
CA ALA A 542 19.93 8.26 -2.18
C ALA A 542 20.94 8.96 -3.10
N ASP A 543 22.04 9.46 -2.51
CA ASP A 543 23.16 10.04 -3.24
C ASP A 543 24.06 8.92 -3.80
N TYR A 544 24.28 7.88 -3.00
CA TYR A 544 25.05 6.69 -3.37
C TYR A 544 24.29 5.42 -3.01
N GLY A 545 24.57 4.32 -3.68
CA GLY A 545 24.09 3.03 -3.20
C GLY A 545 24.71 1.82 -3.86
N ILE A 546 24.60 0.67 -3.18
CA ILE A 546 25.06 -0.64 -3.64
C ILE A 546 23.85 -1.58 -3.68
N VAL A 547 23.64 -2.24 -4.80
CA VAL A 547 22.64 -3.30 -4.92
C VAL A 547 23.31 -4.63 -4.59
N GLY A 548 23.09 -5.17 -3.40
CA GLY A 548 23.75 -6.39 -2.93
C GLY A 548 23.25 -6.88 -1.59
N ASP A 549 23.68 -8.09 -1.21
CA ASP A 549 23.36 -8.65 0.12
C ASP A 549 24.14 -7.89 1.21
N ILE A 550 23.43 -7.48 2.25
CA ILE A 550 24.01 -6.76 3.39
C ILE A 550 25.08 -7.61 4.09
N ASN A 551 24.90 -8.94 4.11
CA ASN A 551 25.84 -9.88 4.72
C ASN A 551 27.17 -9.99 3.94
N GLU A 552 27.21 -9.50 2.70
CA GLU A 552 28.42 -9.46 1.88
C GLU A 552 29.00 -8.03 1.80
N VAL A 553 28.13 -7.04 1.57
CA VAL A 553 28.53 -5.64 1.38
C VAL A 553 29.02 -5.00 2.69
N VAL A 554 28.36 -5.25 3.82
CA VAL A 554 28.72 -4.59 5.09
C VAL A 554 30.08 -5.05 5.62
N PRO A 555 30.42 -6.35 5.65
CA PRO A 555 31.77 -6.79 6.03
C PRO A 555 32.87 -6.18 5.16
N ALA A 556 32.67 -6.13 3.84
CA ALA A 556 33.61 -5.50 2.91
C ALA A 556 33.78 -3.99 3.21
N LEU A 557 32.67 -3.29 3.49
CA LEU A 557 32.69 -1.87 3.86
C LEU A 557 33.41 -1.61 5.19
N ILE A 558 33.19 -2.46 6.20
CA ILE A 558 33.90 -2.37 7.49
C ILE A 558 35.40 -2.54 7.28
N LYS A 559 35.81 -3.51 6.45
CA LYS A 559 37.21 -3.78 6.13
C LYS A 559 37.88 -2.57 5.46
N GLU A 560 37.23 -1.97 4.46
CA GLU A 560 37.74 -0.78 3.74
C GLU A 560 37.87 0.46 4.65
N LEU A 561 37.03 0.57 5.68
CA LEU A 561 37.05 1.65 6.67
C LEU A 561 38.06 1.44 7.81
N GLY A 562 38.87 0.37 7.76
CA GLY A 562 39.89 0.06 8.76
C GLY A 562 39.42 -0.79 9.95
N GLY A 563 38.21 -1.35 9.89
CA GLY A 563 37.63 -2.20 10.93
C GLY A 563 36.72 -1.47 11.93
N ALA A 564 35.92 -2.24 12.67
CA ALA A 564 34.99 -1.70 13.68
C ALA A 564 35.69 -1.07 14.88
N ASP A 565 36.88 -1.60 15.24
CA ASP A 565 37.68 -1.15 16.39
C ASP A 565 38.77 -0.14 16.02
N ALA A 566 38.73 0.42 14.80
CA ALA A 566 39.67 1.44 14.36
C ALA A 566 39.59 2.65 15.30
N PRO A 567 40.72 3.15 15.86
CA PRO A 567 40.71 4.26 16.80
C PRO A 567 40.09 5.51 16.16
N LYS A 568 39.13 6.12 16.86
CA LYS A 568 38.48 7.36 16.45
C LYS A 568 38.96 8.51 17.31
N HIS A 569 39.24 9.65 16.68
CA HIS A 569 39.62 10.86 17.41
C HIS A 569 38.37 11.66 17.81
N GLU A 570 38.40 12.24 19.01
CA GLU A 570 37.42 13.22 19.46
C GLU A 570 37.64 14.55 18.75
N GLY A 571 36.63 15.06 18.07
CA GLY A 571 36.69 16.34 17.35
C GLY A 571 35.36 16.73 16.73
N GLU A 572 35.14 18.03 16.50
CA GLU A 572 33.93 18.51 15.84
C GLU A 572 33.93 18.16 14.34
N MET A 573 32.95 17.35 13.92
CA MET A 573 32.78 17.05 12.50
C MET A 573 32.34 18.30 11.73
N LYS A 574 33.10 18.65 10.68
CA LYS A 574 32.71 19.74 9.77
C LYS A 574 31.34 19.43 9.16
N LYS A 575 30.44 20.41 9.18
CA LYS A 575 29.11 20.28 8.58
C LYS A 575 29.24 20.15 7.06
N ILE A 576 28.78 19.04 6.51
CA ILE A 576 28.77 18.79 5.07
C ILE A 576 27.49 19.41 4.49
N ARG A 577 27.65 20.25 3.46
CA ARG A 577 26.51 20.78 2.72
C ARG A 577 26.10 19.77 1.67
N ARG A 578 24.80 19.56 1.52
CA ARG A 578 24.26 18.76 0.42
C ARG A 578 24.79 19.27 -0.92
N ALA A 579 25.48 18.41 -1.66
CA ALA A 579 25.95 18.73 -3.00
C ALA A 579 24.76 19.03 -3.91
N LYS A 580 24.87 20.08 -4.73
CA LYS A 580 23.93 20.28 -5.83
C LYS A 580 24.27 19.23 -6.89
N PRO A 581 23.30 18.47 -7.42
CA PRO A 581 23.56 17.60 -8.56
C PRO A 581 24.18 18.42 -9.69
N GLU A 582 25.22 17.90 -10.34
CA GLU A 582 25.65 18.46 -11.62
C GLU A 582 24.44 18.40 -12.56
N LYS A 583 24.06 19.54 -13.12
CA LYS A 583 23.07 19.54 -14.19
C LYS A 583 23.70 18.77 -15.34
N LEU A 584 23.17 17.59 -15.65
CA LEU A 584 23.57 16.86 -16.84
C LEU A 584 23.41 17.80 -18.04
N THR A 585 24.52 18.06 -18.74
CA THR A 585 24.50 18.76 -20.02
C THR A 585 23.59 17.95 -20.94
N PRO A 586 22.59 18.55 -21.61
CA PRO A 586 21.78 17.82 -22.55
C PRO A 586 22.68 17.25 -23.65
N SER A 587 22.44 16.02 -24.10
CA SER A 587 23.26 15.32 -25.10
C SER A 587 23.07 15.86 -26.54
N TYR A 588 22.40 17.00 -26.72
CA TYR A 588 22.08 17.57 -28.02
C TYR A 588 22.81 18.90 -28.25
N LYS A 589 23.15 19.18 -29.51
CA LYS A 589 23.72 20.45 -29.98
C LYS A 589 22.63 21.54 -29.97
N SER A 590 22.98 22.78 -29.59
CA SER A 590 22.06 23.92 -29.58
C SER A 590 22.15 24.68 -30.90
N TYR A 591 21.01 25.14 -31.42
CA TYR A 591 20.92 25.87 -32.68
C TYR A 591 20.12 27.16 -32.47
N ALA A 592 20.66 28.29 -32.92
CA ALA A 592 20.04 29.60 -32.78
C ALA A 592 19.76 30.23 -34.15
N CYS A 593 18.59 30.84 -34.29
CA CYS A 593 18.21 31.60 -35.47
C CYS A 593 19.12 32.81 -35.63
N ASN A 594 19.78 32.97 -36.78
CA ASN A 594 20.66 34.10 -37.04
C ASN A 594 19.90 35.44 -37.14
N GLY A 595 18.61 35.40 -37.54
CA GLY A 595 17.76 36.59 -37.64
C GLY A 595 17.35 37.20 -36.30
N CYS A 596 16.77 36.41 -35.37
CA CYS A 596 16.22 36.91 -34.11
C CYS A 596 16.88 36.36 -32.84
N GLY A 597 17.79 35.39 -32.95
CA GLY A 597 18.43 34.74 -31.81
C GLY A 597 17.57 33.69 -31.09
N TYR A 598 16.41 33.31 -31.64
CA TYR A 598 15.60 32.21 -31.11
C TYR A 598 16.41 30.91 -31.05
N GLU A 599 16.53 30.30 -29.87
CA GLU A 599 17.21 29.02 -29.68
C GLU A 599 16.20 27.87 -29.71
N TYR A 600 16.37 26.92 -30.65
CA TYR A 600 15.51 25.74 -30.72
C TYR A 600 15.83 24.79 -29.56
N ASN A 601 14.80 24.40 -28.82
CA ASN A 601 14.90 23.46 -27.71
C ASN A 601 14.28 22.10 -28.09
N PRO A 602 15.10 21.07 -28.39
CA PRO A 602 14.61 19.74 -28.72
C PRO A 602 13.70 19.15 -27.66
N MET A 603 13.83 19.52 -26.38
CA MET A 603 12.96 19.01 -25.31
C MET A 603 11.54 19.60 -25.34
N GLU A 604 11.36 20.73 -26.02
CA GLU A 604 10.08 21.44 -26.13
C GLU A 604 9.49 21.32 -27.55
N GLY A 605 10.32 21.12 -28.57
CA GLY A 605 9.90 21.13 -29.98
C GLY A 605 9.43 22.52 -30.42
N ASP A 606 8.59 22.55 -31.44
CA ASP A 606 7.84 23.75 -31.86
C ASP A 606 6.40 23.34 -32.21
N PRO A 607 5.48 23.39 -31.24
CA PRO A 607 4.09 22.99 -31.43
C PRO A 607 3.31 23.86 -32.43
N VAL A 608 3.79 25.07 -32.73
CA VAL A 608 3.14 25.97 -33.70
C VAL A 608 3.56 25.58 -35.12
N GLY A 609 4.80 25.12 -35.28
CA GLY A 609 5.36 24.56 -36.51
C GLY A 609 5.21 23.03 -36.66
N ASP A 610 4.35 22.39 -35.87
CA ASP A 610 4.11 20.92 -35.86
C ASP A 610 5.37 20.06 -35.60
N ILE A 611 6.36 20.59 -34.87
CA ILE A 611 7.57 19.86 -34.47
C ILE A 611 7.39 19.27 -33.07
N ALA A 612 7.41 17.94 -32.99
CA ALA A 612 7.21 17.23 -31.73
C ALA A 612 8.38 17.44 -30.73
N PRO A 613 8.11 17.54 -29.41
CA PRO A 613 9.14 17.45 -28.39
C PRO A 613 9.95 16.15 -28.53
N GLY A 614 11.27 16.25 -28.38
CA GLY A 614 12.27 15.20 -28.61
C GLY A 614 12.92 15.23 -30.01
N THR A 615 12.42 16.06 -30.94
CA THR A 615 12.96 16.13 -32.31
C THR A 615 14.28 16.91 -32.32
N GLU A 616 15.39 16.26 -32.66
CA GLU A 616 16.67 16.94 -32.86
C GLU A 616 16.59 17.94 -34.02
N PHE A 617 17.32 19.06 -33.94
CA PHE A 617 17.27 20.13 -34.95
C PHE A 617 17.54 19.62 -36.38
N LYS A 618 18.44 18.64 -36.55
CA LYS A 618 18.74 18.02 -37.85
C LYS A 618 17.57 17.27 -38.48
N ASN A 619 16.60 16.83 -37.66
CA ASN A 619 15.44 16.02 -38.07
C ASN A 619 14.16 16.87 -38.26
N ILE A 620 14.24 18.19 -38.06
CA ILE A 620 13.15 19.11 -38.39
C ILE A 620 12.99 19.15 -39.93
N PRO A 621 11.77 19.19 -40.50
CA PRO A 621 11.55 19.39 -41.94
C PRO A 621 12.20 20.68 -42.46
N ASP A 622 12.64 20.70 -43.71
CA ASP A 622 13.32 21.87 -44.29
C ASP A 622 12.38 23.06 -44.52
N GLU A 623 11.08 22.79 -44.59
CA GLU A 623 10.02 23.80 -44.71
C GLU A 623 9.68 24.49 -43.38
N TRP A 624 10.25 24.03 -42.27
CA TRP A 624 10.06 24.67 -40.96
C TRP A 624 10.76 26.04 -40.91
N ILE A 625 10.07 27.01 -40.31
CA ILE A 625 10.54 28.38 -40.16
C ILE A 625 10.62 28.75 -38.68
N CYS A 626 11.52 29.70 -38.36
CA CYS A 626 11.66 30.22 -37.01
C CYS A 626 10.31 30.78 -36.51
N PRO A 627 9.81 30.33 -35.35
CA PRO A 627 8.51 30.78 -34.83
C PRO A 627 8.49 32.26 -34.43
N ASP A 628 9.65 32.85 -34.16
CA ASP A 628 9.76 34.25 -33.71
C ASP A 628 9.86 35.25 -34.88
N CYS A 629 10.50 34.88 -35.99
CA CYS A 629 10.77 35.83 -37.08
C CYS A 629 10.52 35.31 -38.51
N GLY A 630 10.15 34.03 -38.66
CA GLY A 630 9.85 33.42 -39.95
C GLY A 630 11.07 33.11 -40.84
N GLU A 631 12.29 33.26 -40.32
CA GLU A 631 13.52 32.85 -41.02
C GLU A 631 13.52 31.35 -41.32
N SER A 632 14.06 30.94 -42.46
CA SER A 632 14.11 29.51 -42.82
C SER A 632 15.06 28.74 -41.89
N LYS A 633 14.88 27.41 -41.81
CA LYS A 633 15.76 26.51 -41.06
C LYS A 633 17.25 26.67 -41.44
N GLU A 634 17.54 27.01 -42.69
CA GLU A 634 18.91 27.26 -43.18
C GLU A 634 19.58 28.46 -42.49
N GLY A 635 18.79 29.41 -41.97
CA GLY A 635 19.25 30.57 -41.22
C GLY A 635 19.64 30.29 -39.77
N PHE A 636 19.62 29.03 -39.30
CA PHE A 636 20.05 28.66 -37.96
C PHE A 636 21.52 28.24 -37.93
N ILE A 637 22.24 28.70 -36.91
CA ILE A 637 23.64 28.37 -36.67
C ILE A 637 23.80 27.54 -35.40
N GLU A 638 24.74 26.60 -35.41
CA GLU A 638 25.10 25.85 -34.20
C GLU A 638 25.77 26.81 -33.20
N VAL A 639 25.25 26.88 -31.98
CA VAL A 639 25.77 27.72 -30.91
C VAL A 639 26.30 26.89 -29.76
N ALA A 640 27.45 27.30 -29.22
CA ALA A 640 28.00 26.70 -28.01
C ALA A 640 27.08 27.01 -26.81
N TYR A 641 26.73 25.97 -26.05
CA TYR A 641 25.81 26.08 -24.92
C TYR A 641 26.33 27.09 -23.88
N LYS A 642 25.54 28.13 -23.57
CA LYS A 642 25.97 29.33 -22.81
C LYS A 642 26.10 29.14 -21.28
N TYR A 643 26.27 27.91 -20.80
CA TYR A 643 26.48 27.61 -19.36
C TYR A 643 27.80 26.87 -19.10
N ALA A 644 28.87 27.21 -19.83
CA ALA A 644 30.23 26.92 -19.41
C ALA A 644 30.71 28.01 -18.43
N LYS A 645 30.42 27.82 -17.14
CA LYS A 645 31.23 28.32 -16.00
C LYS A 645 30.83 27.65 -14.70
#